data_AF-A0A419GCQ3-F1
#
_entry.id   AF-A0A419GCQ3-F1
#
_cell.length_a   1.000
_cell.length_b   1.000
_cell.length_c   1.000
_cell.angle_alpha   90.00
_cell.angle_beta   90.00
_cell.angle_gamma   90.00
#
_symmetry.space_group_name_H-M   'P 1'
#
loop_
_entity.id
_entity.type
_entity.pdbx_description
1 polymer ?
#
loop_
_entity_poly.entity_id
_entity_poly.type
_entity_poly.pdbx_seq_one_letter_code
_entity_poly.pdbx_strand_id
1 'polypeptide(L)'
;MVRKRGFKLNLEHLVEQAVRDGFGALSEFESKRLLASYGIPVCREKLADPFSPAEICRAAREIGYPVVLKANGRKITHKTEKGLVCLGIRDEEQLLAAAGELRSRINGLECDGFLVQEMLAAKRELLCGLTRDQAFGPCVAFGLGGITAEVLDDVAFRMAPLTGREALELLDDFRGRKILDSFRGEEPADREALAGLLAALGRLGDMAGIESIDVNPVLIVEGRPVVVDALVTLKPGAGKKAAEEKPPVAKELWESLFRPRRLAIVGVSRSLTHPGRLMLESLRGIGYNGEIYLVNPEIAEIDGLPVYPSLKDAGAGGPLDLVLVAVGSSLAPQVLREAGAVGARWAVVLTSGYSELGTPEGETKEAEILTVAREQNIRLIGPNCIGVYSPGGGVAFFPQQEPRPGIIGGFAQSGSITAFFELLLKERGMFASRLVSIGNALDVGPEELMAYLGEDPETKIIISYLEGVRRPRRFFETLRKVDKPVIIYKAGVSRSGSRAAASHTGALAGSARLWEGMFKQTGVVSVGDLEELVDAAAAFYYLRNENLAGRKMAVFTSQGGAGVSGADACEGFGFELAALSDETKKKLREIMPGAGTSWQNPVDMGFGSIVPKIFRQSLLAVAQDPGVDLLLVVGGAPTHLGRRLFMVEEFADWLAELAPAIKKPLAAVMNIPLMSRESYNLLHRAGIPVYSSVHRAVRALKRFYDFAERRARLGRPPGIKSGF
;
A
#
# COMPACT_ATOMS: atom_id res chain seq x y z
N MET A 1 26.23 29.16 -9.96
CA MET A 1 26.04 27.83 -9.32
C MET A 1 27.12 27.43 -8.31
N VAL A 2 28.36 27.95 -8.37
CA VAL A 2 29.49 27.47 -7.52
C VAL A 2 29.41 27.92 -6.03
N ARG A 3 28.93 29.14 -5.73
CA ARG A 3 28.85 29.66 -4.33
C ARG A 3 27.83 28.96 -3.42
N LYS A 4 26.67 28.52 -3.94
CA LYS A 4 25.64 27.82 -3.13
C LYS A 4 26.07 26.40 -2.71
N ARG A 5 26.92 25.73 -3.50
CA ARG A 5 27.42 24.38 -3.19
C ARG A 5 28.38 24.40 -1.98
N GLY A 6 29.31 25.36 -1.92
CA GLY A 6 30.28 25.46 -0.82
C GLY A 6 29.66 25.80 0.55
N PHE A 7 28.60 26.60 0.57
CA PHE A 7 27.89 26.94 1.81
C PHE A 7 27.09 25.76 2.38
N LYS A 8 26.52 24.92 1.50
CA LYS A 8 25.79 23.71 1.90
C LYS A 8 26.72 22.66 2.54
N LEU A 9 27.90 22.46 1.97
CA LEU A 9 28.94 21.57 2.52
C LEU A 9 29.36 21.96 3.95
N ASN A 10 29.45 23.25 4.26
CA ASN A 10 29.81 23.71 5.60
C ASN A 10 28.74 23.39 6.67
N LEU A 11 27.46 23.33 6.29
CA LEU A 11 26.37 23.03 7.22
C LEU A 11 26.11 21.52 7.39
N GLU A 12 26.46 20.71 6.37
CA GLU A 12 26.54 19.25 6.55
C GLU A 12 27.64 18.89 7.55
N HIS A 13 28.79 19.58 7.49
CA HIS A 13 29.85 19.42 8.48
C HIS A 13 29.42 19.79 9.91
N LEU A 14 28.53 20.78 10.06
CA LEU A 14 27.98 21.16 11.36
C LEU A 14 27.23 19.99 12.03
N VAL A 15 26.41 19.26 11.26
CA VAL A 15 25.69 18.08 11.77
C VAL A 15 26.66 16.99 12.17
N GLU A 16 27.64 16.69 11.31
CA GLU A 16 28.66 15.69 11.62
C GLU A 16 29.47 16.06 12.87
N GLN A 17 29.86 17.33 12.99
CA GLN A 17 30.62 17.84 14.12
C GLN A 17 29.79 17.78 15.41
N ALA A 18 28.54 18.25 15.39
CA ALA A 18 27.65 18.17 16.55
C ALA A 18 27.45 16.72 17.03
N VAL A 19 27.31 15.76 16.10
CA VAL A 19 27.26 14.33 16.43
C VAL A 19 28.59 13.83 17.03
N ARG A 20 29.74 14.21 16.45
CA ARG A 20 31.07 13.84 16.98
C ARG A 20 31.32 14.41 18.38
N ASP A 21 30.86 15.62 18.62
CA ASP A 21 30.97 16.33 19.90
C ASP A 21 29.95 15.84 20.94
N GLY A 22 29.10 14.86 20.60
CA GLY A 22 28.17 14.21 21.51
C GLY A 22 26.87 14.99 21.78
N PHE A 23 26.53 15.98 20.95
CA PHE A 23 25.27 16.71 21.09
C PHE A 23 24.09 15.89 20.52
N GLY A 24 22.98 15.87 21.25
CA GLY A 24 21.73 15.23 20.83
C GLY A 24 20.82 16.12 19.97
N ALA A 25 21.17 17.38 19.75
CA ALA A 25 20.41 18.33 18.93
C ALA A 25 21.29 19.48 18.45
N LEU A 26 20.85 20.15 17.39
CA LEU A 26 21.33 21.48 17.02
C LEU A 26 20.58 22.57 17.81
N SER A 27 21.17 23.75 17.95
CA SER A 27 20.44 24.92 18.45
C SER A 27 19.36 25.37 17.45
N GLU A 28 18.41 26.21 17.87
CA GLU A 28 17.35 26.73 16.98
C GLU A 28 17.94 27.50 15.79
N PHE A 29 18.95 28.35 16.08
CA PHE A 29 19.65 29.12 15.05
C PHE A 29 20.35 28.21 14.02
N GLU A 30 21.08 27.20 14.50
CA GLU A 30 21.74 26.20 13.63
C GLU A 30 20.73 25.38 12.82
N SER A 31 19.63 24.97 13.45
CA SER A 31 18.53 24.24 12.81
C SER A 31 17.94 25.05 11.66
N LYS A 32 17.54 26.30 11.89
CA LYS A 32 16.99 27.17 10.82
C LYS A 32 18.00 27.48 9.73
N ARG A 33 19.27 27.65 10.08
CA ARG A 33 20.37 27.81 9.11
C ARG A 33 20.53 26.59 8.21
N LEU A 34 20.46 25.39 8.77
CA LEU A 34 20.45 24.14 7.99
C LEU A 34 19.24 24.10 7.05
N LEU A 35 18.03 24.35 7.55
CA LEU A 35 16.79 24.36 6.75
C LEU A 35 16.88 25.38 5.60
N ALA A 36 17.31 26.61 5.89
CA ALA A 36 17.46 27.68 4.91
C ALA A 36 18.43 27.30 3.78
N SER A 37 19.49 26.53 4.08
CA SER A 37 20.44 26.05 3.06
C SER A 37 19.83 25.05 2.06
N TYR A 38 18.70 24.42 2.42
CA TYR A 38 17.91 23.55 1.57
C TYR A 38 16.77 24.28 0.85
N GLY A 39 16.67 25.60 1.03
CA GLY A 39 15.65 26.44 0.43
C GLY A 39 14.34 26.51 1.22
N ILE A 40 14.33 26.05 2.47
CA ILE A 40 13.17 26.18 3.36
C ILE A 40 13.09 27.63 3.84
N PRO A 41 11.96 28.34 3.64
CA PRO A 41 11.80 29.72 4.06
C PRO A 41 11.75 29.81 5.59
N VAL A 42 12.74 30.45 6.18
CA VAL A 42 12.79 30.77 7.61
C VAL A 42 12.64 32.28 7.79
N CYS A 43 12.04 32.70 8.90
CA CYS A 43 11.97 34.11 9.28
C CYS A 43 13.36 34.74 9.45
N ARG A 44 13.42 36.07 9.37
CA ARG A 44 14.63 36.85 9.62
C ARG A 44 14.98 36.83 11.10
N GLU A 45 16.25 36.57 11.38
CA GLU A 45 16.79 36.51 12.73
C GLU A 45 18.28 36.79 12.78
N LYS A 46 18.76 37.18 13.96
CA LYS A 46 20.18 37.36 14.28
C LYS A 46 20.46 36.82 15.68
N LEU A 47 21.60 36.15 15.82
CA LEU A 47 22.15 35.75 17.10
C LEU A 47 22.97 36.91 17.67
N ALA A 48 22.75 37.24 18.94
CA ALA A 48 23.47 38.29 19.67
C ALA A 48 24.02 37.73 21.00
N ASP A 49 25.14 38.27 21.46
CA ASP A 49 25.68 37.95 22.78
C ASP A 49 24.65 38.34 23.88
N PRO A 50 24.24 37.40 24.76
CA PRO A 50 23.26 37.68 25.82
C PRO A 50 23.69 38.80 26.77
N PHE A 51 24.99 39.07 26.87
CA PHE A 51 25.59 40.05 27.76
C PHE A 51 25.97 41.36 27.06
N SER A 52 25.66 41.51 25.77
CA SER A 52 25.92 42.73 24.99
C SER A 52 24.62 43.44 24.61
N PRO A 53 24.12 44.38 25.44
CA PRO A 53 22.97 45.22 25.10
C PRO A 53 23.11 45.89 23.72
N ALA A 54 24.31 46.40 23.41
CA ALA A 54 24.57 47.07 22.13
C ALA A 54 24.36 46.14 20.93
N GLU A 55 24.75 44.87 21.04
CA GLU A 55 24.55 43.90 19.96
C GLU A 55 23.08 43.50 19.81
N ILE A 56 22.38 43.26 20.92
CA ILE A 56 20.95 42.92 20.94
C ILE A 56 20.13 44.06 20.30
N CYS A 57 20.37 45.32 20.70
CA CYS A 57 19.68 46.48 20.14
C CYS A 57 20.04 46.72 18.66
N ARG A 58 21.29 46.46 18.25
CA ARG A 58 21.70 46.54 16.84
C ARG A 58 20.95 45.51 16.01
N ALA A 59 20.91 44.26 16.47
CA ALA A 59 20.19 43.18 15.80
C ALA A 59 18.69 43.50 15.64
N ALA A 60 18.05 44.04 16.68
CA ALA A 60 16.65 44.44 16.61
C ALA A 60 16.39 45.60 15.63
N ARG A 61 17.27 46.60 15.60
CA ARG A 61 17.18 47.72 14.62
C ARG A 61 17.33 47.25 13.18
N GLU A 62 18.18 46.27 12.93
CA GLU A 62 18.39 45.70 11.59
C GLU A 62 17.21 44.82 11.13
N ILE A 63 16.53 44.14 12.07
CA ILE A 63 15.34 43.34 11.76
C ILE A 63 14.09 44.23 11.59
N GLY A 64 13.95 45.22 12.48
CA GLY A 64 12.77 46.08 12.61
C GLY A 64 11.78 45.57 13.65
N TYR A 65 11.21 46.48 14.45
CA TYR A 65 10.19 46.16 15.45
C TYR A 65 8.80 45.96 14.80
N PRO A 66 7.91 45.14 15.39
CA PRO A 66 8.11 44.37 16.62
C PRO A 66 9.00 43.13 16.44
N VAL A 67 9.75 42.78 17.48
CA VAL A 67 10.65 41.62 17.52
C VAL A 67 10.25 40.61 18.59
N VAL A 68 10.79 39.40 18.44
CA VAL A 68 10.79 38.31 19.42
C VAL A 68 12.22 38.14 19.93
N LEU A 69 12.36 37.94 21.24
CA LEU A 69 13.64 37.58 21.86
C LEU A 69 13.55 36.18 22.45
N LYS A 70 14.45 35.27 22.06
CA LYS A 70 14.52 33.90 22.59
C LYS A 70 15.91 33.57 23.10
N ALA A 71 16.02 32.74 24.13
CA ALA A 71 17.29 32.12 24.47
C ALA A 71 17.61 30.99 23.48
N ASN A 72 18.86 30.93 23.00
CA ASN A 72 19.33 29.92 22.04
C ASN A 72 20.47 29.11 22.65
N GLY A 73 20.39 27.79 22.53
CA GLY A 73 21.43 26.87 22.99
C GLY A 73 21.15 25.45 22.54
N ARG A 74 22.19 24.65 22.23
CA ARG A 74 22.02 23.22 21.89
C ARG A 74 21.34 22.38 22.99
N LYS A 75 21.42 22.83 24.25
CA LYS A 75 20.75 22.20 25.42
C LYS A 75 19.41 22.86 25.79
N ILE A 76 19.03 23.93 25.09
CA ILE A 76 17.79 24.69 25.36
C ILE A 76 16.70 24.23 24.37
N THR A 77 16.15 23.04 24.61
CA THR A 77 14.95 22.53 23.92
C THR A 77 13.67 22.92 24.68
N HIS A 78 12.53 23.04 23.98
CA HIS A 78 11.21 23.39 24.54
C HIS A 78 11.18 24.70 25.35
N LYS A 79 11.58 25.80 24.70
CA LYS A 79 11.80 27.14 25.29
C LYS A 79 10.54 27.78 25.87
N THR A 80 9.39 27.62 25.22
CA THR A 80 8.12 28.26 25.61
C THR A 80 7.69 27.82 27.01
N GLU A 81 7.77 26.52 27.31
CA GLU A 81 7.43 25.96 28.63
C GLU A 81 8.36 26.44 29.74
N LYS A 82 9.61 26.76 29.38
CA LYS A 82 10.62 27.30 30.31
C LYS A 82 10.57 28.83 30.43
N GLY A 83 9.60 29.47 29.76
CA GLY A 83 9.51 30.94 29.73
C GLY A 83 10.71 31.61 29.05
N LEU A 84 11.39 30.93 28.12
CA LEU A 84 12.59 31.45 27.47
C LEU A 84 12.30 32.16 26.14
N VAL A 85 11.09 32.72 26.01
CA VAL A 85 10.58 33.43 24.82
C VAL A 85 9.82 34.67 25.28
N CYS A 86 10.22 35.83 24.77
CA CYS A 86 9.53 37.12 24.97
C CYS A 86 8.99 37.60 23.62
N LEU A 87 7.66 37.69 23.50
CA LEU A 87 6.96 38.06 22.27
C LEU A 87 6.55 39.53 22.26
N GLY A 88 6.36 40.09 21.07
CA GLY A 88 5.69 41.38 20.88
C GLY A 88 6.45 42.59 21.41
N ILE A 89 7.79 42.53 21.42
CA ILE A 89 8.67 43.62 21.86
C ILE A 89 8.61 44.73 20.81
N ARG A 90 8.19 45.94 21.19
CA ARG A 90 7.88 47.04 20.23
C ARG A 90 8.96 48.11 20.12
N ASP A 91 9.86 48.17 21.10
CA ASP A 91 10.89 49.19 21.21
C ASP A 91 12.12 48.69 21.96
N GLU A 92 13.15 49.54 22.03
CA GLU A 92 14.43 49.22 22.64
C GLU A 92 14.35 49.07 24.17
N GLU A 93 13.47 49.84 24.83
CA GLU A 93 13.27 49.77 26.27
C GLU A 93 12.69 48.40 26.68
N GLN A 94 11.62 47.97 25.99
CA GLN A 94 11.02 46.65 26.17
C GLN A 94 12.01 45.53 25.87
N LEU A 95 12.87 45.72 24.85
CA LEU A 95 13.87 44.72 24.47
C LEU A 95 14.91 44.49 25.56
N LEU A 96 15.42 45.57 26.15
CA LEU A 96 16.41 45.49 27.23
C LEU A 96 15.81 44.90 28.51
N ALA A 97 14.55 45.23 28.81
CA ALA A 97 13.81 44.62 29.92
C ALA A 97 13.65 43.11 29.71
N ALA A 98 13.17 42.69 28.53
CA ALA A 98 13.05 41.28 28.16
C ALA A 98 14.39 40.53 28.19
N ALA A 99 15.48 41.16 27.74
CA ALA A 99 16.82 40.59 27.81
C ALA A 99 17.28 40.39 29.27
N GLY A 100 16.94 41.31 30.17
CA GLY A 100 17.20 41.17 31.61
C GLY A 100 16.43 39.99 32.22
N GLU A 101 15.17 39.84 31.85
CA GLU A 101 14.32 38.73 32.29
C GLU A 101 14.82 37.38 31.77
N LEU A 102 15.18 37.28 30.49
CA LEU A 102 15.75 36.04 29.97
C LEU A 102 17.09 35.70 30.63
N ARG A 103 17.96 36.69 30.88
CA ARG A 103 19.24 36.48 31.57
C ARG A 103 19.07 35.87 32.95
N SER A 104 18.08 36.30 33.72
CA SER A 104 17.83 35.73 35.06
C SER A 104 17.33 34.28 34.98
N ARG A 105 16.57 33.94 33.94
CA ARG A 105 16.03 32.59 33.70
C ARG A 105 17.05 31.59 33.15
N ILE A 106 18.08 32.05 32.44
CA ILE A 106 19.16 31.18 31.90
C ILE A 106 20.31 30.93 32.88
N ASN A 107 20.22 31.41 34.12
CA ASN A 107 21.31 31.26 35.09
C ASN A 107 21.63 29.76 35.34
N GLY A 108 22.86 29.34 35.04
CA GLY A 108 23.29 27.94 35.11
C GLY A 108 22.96 27.08 33.88
N LEU A 109 22.36 27.66 32.84
CA LEU A 109 22.15 27.01 31.55
C LEU A 109 23.22 27.45 30.53
N GLU A 110 23.70 26.50 29.74
CA GLU A 110 24.58 26.78 28.60
C GLU A 110 23.76 27.43 27.49
N CYS A 111 24.02 28.72 27.24
CA CYS A 111 23.31 29.56 26.28
C CYS A 111 24.31 30.10 25.25
N ASP A 112 24.12 29.74 23.99
CA ASP A 112 24.96 30.15 22.86
C ASP A 112 24.70 31.62 22.49
N GLY A 113 23.50 32.15 22.80
CA GLY A 113 23.14 33.53 22.49
C GLY A 113 21.67 33.85 22.69
N PHE A 114 21.32 35.12 22.52
CA PHE A 114 19.94 35.55 22.34
C PHE A 114 19.61 35.65 20.85
N LEU A 115 18.52 34.99 20.45
CA LEU A 115 17.98 35.04 19.11
C LEU A 115 17.00 36.21 19.03
N VAL A 116 17.40 37.27 18.34
CA VAL A 116 16.51 38.40 17.98
C VAL A 116 15.87 38.05 16.65
N GLN A 117 14.55 37.98 16.60
CA GLN A 117 13.78 37.45 15.48
C GLN A 117 12.63 38.41 15.13
N GLU A 118 12.24 38.51 13.86
CA GLU A 118 11.06 39.30 13.49
C GLU A 118 9.76 38.70 14.06
N MET A 119 8.85 39.54 14.53
CA MET A 119 7.53 39.08 14.98
C MET A 119 6.58 39.00 13.76
N LEU A 120 6.26 37.78 13.33
CA LEU A 120 5.27 37.54 12.29
C LEU A 120 3.88 37.34 12.90
N ALA A 121 2.86 37.91 12.26
CA ALA A 121 1.47 37.71 12.63
C ALA A 121 0.78 36.85 11.56
N ALA A 122 0.31 35.67 11.97
CA ALA A 122 -0.53 34.81 11.14
C ALA A 122 -1.60 34.16 12.02
N LYS A 123 -2.78 33.93 11.44
CA LYS A 123 -3.90 33.22 12.07
C LYS A 123 -3.85 31.72 11.77
N ARG A 124 -3.04 31.30 10.79
CA ARG A 124 -2.79 29.90 10.43
C ARG A 124 -1.44 29.44 10.93
N GLU A 125 -1.46 28.38 11.72
CA GLU A 125 -0.29 27.63 12.14
C GLU A 125 -0.37 26.21 11.60
N LEU A 126 0.66 25.79 10.89
CA LEU A 126 0.83 24.44 10.38
C LEU A 126 2.04 23.81 11.08
N LEU A 127 2.11 22.49 11.08
CA LEU A 127 3.32 21.77 11.46
C LEU A 127 3.79 20.90 10.30
N CYS A 128 5.11 20.77 10.20
CA CYS A 128 5.71 19.77 9.35
C CYS A 128 6.98 19.25 9.99
N GLY A 129 7.43 18.09 9.54
CA GLY A 129 8.63 17.52 10.13
C GLY A 129 9.15 16.35 9.34
N LEU A 130 10.35 15.94 9.73
CA LEU A 130 10.99 14.71 9.30
C LEU A 130 11.20 13.85 10.53
N THR A 131 10.83 12.58 10.46
CA THR A 131 11.11 11.62 11.54
C THR A 131 11.64 10.32 10.96
N ARG A 132 12.55 9.65 11.65
CA ARG A 132 12.98 8.30 11.31
C ARG A 132 12.16 7.27 12.05
N ASP A 133 11.28 6.61 11.32
CA ASP A 133 10.65 5.38 11.80
C ASP A 133 11.67 4.22 11.75
N GLN A 134 11.63 3.34 12.75
CA GLN A 134 12.56 2.22 12.87
C GLN A 134 12.49 1.24 11.68
N ALA A 135 11.31 1.08 11.09
CA ALA A 135 11.08 0.15 10.00
C ALA A 135 11.03 0.85 8.63
N PHE A 136 10.32 1.99 8.53
CA PHE A 136 10.10 2.70 7.26
C PHE A 136 11.23 3.68 6.90
N GLY A 137 12.10 3.99 7.86
CA GLY A 137 13.16 4.97 7.70
C GLY A 137 12.63 6.40 7.71
N PRO A 138 13.26 7.34 6.98
CA PRO A 138 12.90 8.75 7.04
C PRO A 138 11.52 8.99 6.41
N CYS A 139 10.66 9.69 7.14
CA CYS A 139 9.28 10.00 6.78
C CYS A 139 9.01 11.49 7.04
N VAL A 140 8.33 12.15 6.10
CA VAL A 140 7.85 13.52 6.25
C VAL A 140 6.42 13.52 6.76
N ALA A 141 6.17 14.35 7.75
CA ALA A 141 4.87 14.59 8.37
C ALA A 141 4.37 16.00 8.00
N PHE A 142 3.06 16.13 7.82
CA PHE A 142 2.39 17.42 7.63
C PHE A 142 1.02 17.41 8.32
N GLY A 143 0.67 18.49 9.01
CA GLY A 143 -0.59 18.61 9.73
C GLY A 143 -0.87 20.02 10.25
N LEU A 144 -1.93 20.13 11.03
CA LEU A 144 -2.27 21.37 11.74
C LEU A 144 -1.25 21.66 12.84
N GLY A 145 -0.87 22.92 13.04
CA GLY A 145 0.00 23.38 14.13
C GLY A 145 -0.79 23.98 15.30
N GLY A 146 -0.07 24.36 16.36
CA GLY A 146 -0.63 25.01 17.54
C GLY A 146 -1.21 24.06 18.60
N ILE A 147 -1.60 24.63 19.75
CA ILE A 147 -1.99 23.89 20.97
C ILE A 147 -3.21 22.96 20.73
N THR A 148 -4.12 23.35 19.84
CA THR A 148 -5.30 22.52 19.50
C THR A 148 -4.99 21.35 18.58
N ALA A 149 -3.83 21.31 17.93
CA ALA A 149 -3.47 20.25 16.99
C ALA A 149 -3.17 18.91 17.69
N GLU A 150 -2.60 18.95 18.90
CA GLU A 150 -2.33 17.75 19.71
C GLU A 150 -3.61 16.98 20.05
N VAL A 151 -4.74 17.69 20.13
CA VAL A 151 -6.06 17.12 20.43
C VAL A 151 -6.71 16.50 19.19
N LEU A 152 -6.42 17.02 18.00
CA LEU A 152 -7.06 16.60 16.74
C LEU A 152 -6.32 15.46 16.03
N ASP A 153 -5.04 15.24 16.35
CA ASP A 153 -4.17 14.18 15.80
C ASP A 153 -4.28 14.06 14.26
N ASP A 154 -4.35 15.23 13.58
CA ASP A 154 -4.56 15.34 12.14
C ASP A 154 -3.24 15.55 11.40
N VAL A 155 -2.48 14.46 11.29
CA VAL A 155 -1.16 14.43 10.64
C VAL A 155 -1.14 13.35 9.57
N ALA A 156 -0.72 13.73 8.36
CA ALA A 156 -0.49 12.82 7.25
C ALA A 156 1.02 12.56 7.06
N PHE A 157 1.36 11.38 6.55
CA PHE A 157 2.75 10.94 6.38
C PHE A 157 3.06 10.51 4.95
N ARG A 158 4.35 10.65 4.60
CA ARG A 158 4.99 10.13 3.37
C ARG A 158 6.40 9.67 3.68
N MET A 159 6.89 8.65 2.99
CA MET A 159 8.30 8.28 3.08
C MET A 159 9.13 9.24 2.23
N ALA A 160 10.28 9.60 2.79
CA ALA A 160 11.28 10.43 2.13
C ALA A 160 12.22 9.61 1.24
N PRO A 161 12.81 10.18 0.18
CA PRO A 161 12.54 11.53 -0.34
C PRO A 161 11.18 11.62 -1.05
N LEU A 162 10.61 12.83 -1.09
CA LEU A 162 9.37 13.12 -1.80
C LEU A 162 9.67 13.88 -3.10
N THR A 163 8.93 13.55 -4.15
CA THR A 163 8.77 14.44 -5.32
C THR A 163 7.84 15.61 -4.98
N GLY A 164 7.92 16.71 -5.74
CA GLY A 164 7.00 17.84 -5.57
C GLY A 164 5.53 17.44 -5.66
N ARG A 165 5.21 16.49 -6.55
CA ARG A 165 3.87 15.91 -6.67
C ARG A 165 3.44 15.12 -5.42
N GLU A 166 4.29 14.25 -4.90
CA GLU A 166 3.96 13.49 -3.67
C GLU A 166 3.77 14.45 -2.48
N ALA A 167 4.48 15.59 -2.46
CA ALA A 167 4.30 16.64 -1.47
C ALA A 167 2.96 17.39 -1.66
N LEU A 168 2.54 17.70 -2.89
CA LEU A 168 1.21 18.26 -3.16
C LEU A 168 0.09 17.29 -2.74
N GLU A 169 0.23 16.00 -3.07
CA GLU A 169 -0.72 14.96 -2.66
C GLU A 169 -0.77 14.79 -1.13
N LEU A 170 0.33 15.05 -0.41
CA LEU A 170 0.34 15.08 1.05
C LEU A 170 -0.49 16.25 1.62
N LEU A 171 -0.52 17.40 0.94
CA LEU A 171 -1.37 18.54 1.33
C LEU A 171 -2.87 18.24 1.17
N ASP A 172 -3.24 17.32 0.27
CA ASP A 172 -4.65 16.94 0.04
C ASP A 172 -5.19 15.91 1.04
N ASP A 173 -4.30 15.30 1.81
CA ASP A 173 -4.60 14.08 2.56
C ASP A 173 -4.96 14.27 4.03
N PHE A 174 -4.57 15.39 4.63
CA PHE A 174 -4.94 15.69 6.00
C PHE A 174 -6.37 16.24 6.07
N ARG A 175 -7.09 15.98 7.17
CA ARG A 175 -8.53 16.27 7.28
C ARG A 175 -8.80 17.77 7.25
N GLY A 176 -7.89 18.56 7.83
CA GLY A 176 -7.93 20.01 7.91
C GLY A 176 -7.59 20.77 6.64
N ARG A 177 -7.41 20.11 5.48
CA ARG A 177 -6.94 20.72 4.22
C ARG A 177 -7.62 22.02 3.77
N LYS A 178 -8.89 22.23 4.14
CA LYS A 178 -9.62 23.48 3.87
C LYS A 178 -8.97 24.71 4.51
N ILE A 179 -8.11 24.55 5.51
CA ILE A 179 -7.34 25.65 6.11
C ILE A 179 -6.31 26.25 5.13
N LEU A 180 -5.94 25.50 4.08
CA LEU A 180 -5.03 25.96 3.04
C LEU A 180 -5.73 26.88 2.03
N ASP A 181 -7.05 26.87 1.98
CA ASP A 181 -7.83 27.79 1.14
C ASP A 181 -7.94 29.17 1.83
N SER A 182 -8.80 30.06 1.32
CA SER A 182 -9.10 31.32 1.99
C SER A 182 -9.69 31.07 3.39
N PHE A 183 -9.03 31.59 4.43
CA PHE A 183 -9.40 31.33 5.82
C PHE A 183 -9.35 32.60 6.68
N ARG A 184 -10.48 32.96 7.29
CA ARG A 184 -10.60 34.10 8.25
C ARG A 184 -9.95 35.42 7.77
N GLY A 185 -10.12 35.73 6.49
CA GLY A 185 -9.59 36.94 5.85
C GLY A 185 -8.12 36.86 5.42
N GLU A 186 -7.47 35.69 5.54
CA GLU A 186 -6.15 35.43 4.96
C GLU A 186 -6.28 34.85 3.55
N GLU A 187 -5.31 35.19 2.70
CA GLU A 187 -5.19 34.66 1.34
C GLU A 187 -4.94 33.13 1.36
N PRO A 188 -5.34 32.39 0.31
CA PRO A 188 -4.99 30.97 0.18
C PRO A 188 -3.48 30.74 0.35
N ALA A 189 -3.12 29.63 0.97
CA ALA A 189 -1.72 29.23 1.10
C ALA A 189 -1.16 28.85 -0.29
N ASP A 190 0.07 29.27 -0.57
CA ASP A 190 0.85 28.88 -1.73
C ASP A 190 1.24 27.41 -1.59
N ARG A 191 0.45 26.57 -2.25
CA ARG A 191 0.58 25.12 -2.21
C ARG A 191 1.89 24.63 -2.81
N GLU A 192 2.41 25.32 -3.83
CA GLU A 192 3.68 24.97 -4.46
C GLU A 192 4.86 25.31 -3.52
N ALA A 193 4.80 26.43 -2.83
CA ALA A 193 5.80 26.78 -1.82
C ALA A 193 5.80 25.79 -0.65
N LEU A 194 4.61 25.39 -0.16
CA LEU A 194 4.48 24.34 0.86
C LEU A 194 5.01 22.99 0.38
N ALA A 195 4.68 22.57 -0.84
CA ALA A 195 5.19 21.34 -1.43
C ALA A 195 6.72 21.38 -1.59
N GLY A 196 7.28 22.53 -1.99
CA GLY A 196 8.72 22.77 -2.06
C GLY A 196 9.42 22.62 -0.71
N LEU A 197 8.82 23.14 0.36
CA LEU A 197 9.28 22.99 1.74
C LEU A 197 9.29 21.50 2.14
N LEU A 198 8.18 20.79 1.95
CA LEU A 198 8.05 19.37 2.30
C LEU A 198 9.03 18.48 1.52
N ALA A 199 9.23 18.75 0.22
CA ALA A 199 10.22 18.05 -0.58
C ALA A 199 11.66 18.37 -0.12
N ALA A 200 11.92 19.60 0.36
CA ALA A 200 13.20 19.98 0.95
C ALA A 200 13.48 19.25 2.27
N LEU A 201 12.47 19.13 3.15
CA LEU A 201 12.55 18.28 4.34
C LEU A 201 12.81 16.82 3.98
N GLY A 202 12.14 16.29 2.96
CA GLY A 202 12.38 14.93 2.48
C GLY A 202 13.84 14.68 2.07
N ARG A 203 14.50 15.65 1.43
CA ARG A 203 15.93 15.54 1.06
C ARG A 203 16.88 15.56 2.25
N LEU A 204 16.47 16.13 3.39
CA LEU A 204 17.24 16.06 4.63
C LEU A 204 17.19 14.66 5.26
N GLY A 205 16.21 13.83 4.88
CA GLY A 205 16.08 12.43 5.29
C GLY A 205 17.28 11.55 4.97
N ASP A 206 18.04 11.85 3.93
CA ASP A 206 19.22 11.09 3.51
C ASP A 206 20.48 11.47 4.30
N MET A 207 20.44 12.55 5.08
CA MET A 207 21.59 13.01 5.85
C MET A 207 21.85 12.10 7.06
N ALA A 208 23.08 11.61 7.19
CA ALA A 208 23.49 10.85 8.36
C ALA A 208 23.54 11.75 9.61
N GLY A 209 23.18 11.18 10.77
CA GLY A 209 23.20 11.88 12.04
C GLY A 209 21.89 12.58 12.42
N ILE A 210 21.00 12.87 11.47
CA ILE A 210 19.66 13.44 11.76
C ILE A 210 18.69 12.32 12.15
N GLU A 211 18.12 12.41 13.35
CA GLU A 211 17.05 11.52 13.81
C GLU A 211 15.66 12.09 13.49
N SER A 212 15.43 13.36 13.82
CA SER A 212 14.20 14.07 13.48
C SER A 212 14.42 15.55 13.24
N ILE A 213 13.48 16.16 12.52
CA ILE A 213 13.34 17.60 12.32
C ILE A 213 11.90 17.95 12.67
N ASP A 214 11.71 18.79 13.66
CA ASP A 214 10.41 19.38 13.99
C ASP A 214 10.38 20.83 13.50
N VAL A 215 9.36 21.19 12.74
CA VAL A 215 9.13 22.53 12.21
C VAL A 215 7.74 22.98 12.63
N ASN A 216 7.68 23.61 13.79
CA ASN A 216 6.45 23.94 14.47
C ASN A 216 6.58 25.26 15.26
N PRO A 217 5.88 26.36 14.87
CA PRO A 217 4.94 26.44 13.75
C PRO A 217 5.57 26.84 12.41
N VAL A 218 4.89 26.48 11.33
CA VAL A 218 4.98 27.10 10.00
C VAL A 218 3.81 28.07 9.86
N LEU A 219 4.13 29.36 9.72
CA LEU A 219 3.13 30.42 9.54
C LEU A 219 2.86 30.67 8.06
N ILE A 220 1.64 31.06 7.71
CA ILE A 220 1.31 31.54 6.36
C ILE A 220 1.19 33.06 6.36
N VAL A 221 2.17 33.74 5.75
CA VAL A 221 2.24 35.20 5.65
C VAL A 221 2.13 35.59 4.19
N GLU A 222 1.10 36.38 3.84
CA GLU A 222 0.82 36.78 2.44
C GLU A 222 0.77 35.55 1.50
N GLY A 223 0.07 34.51 1.95
CA GLY A 223 -0.03 33.22 1.25
C GLY A 223 1.21 32.34 1.34
N ARG A 224 2.39 32.83 1.73
CA ARG A 224 3.63 32.04 1.71
C ARG A 224 3.97 31.39 3.06
N PRO A 225 4.49 30.15 3.07
CA PRO A 225 4.94 29.52 4.31
C PRO A 225 6.24 30.14 4.81
N VAL A 226 6.32 30.38 6.12
CA VAL A 226 7.52 30.85 6.81
C VAL A 226 7.70 30.06 8.10
N VAL A 227 8.87 29.43 8.25
CA VAL A 227 9.27 28.70 9.46
C VAL A 227 9.74 29.69 10.51
N VAL A 228 9.12 29.66 11.70
CA VAL A 228 9.50 30.53 12.83
C VAL A 228 10.21 29.80 13.96
N ASP A 229 10.00 28.49 14.10
CA ASP A 229 10.73 27.64 15.03
C ASP A 229 11.08 26.30 14.37
N ALA A 230 12.23 25.76 14.75
CA ALA A 230 12.71 24.47 14.24
C ALA A 230 13.65 23.81 15.24
N LEU A 231 13.55 22.49 15.35
CA LEU A 231 14.44 21.66 16.15
C LEU A 231 14.93 20.47 15.33
N VAL A 232 16.25 20.37 15.15
CA VAL A 232 16.89 19.20 14.56
C VAL A 232 17.49 18.36 15.67
N THR A 233 16.97 17.15 15.86
CA THR A 233 17.52 16.17 16.80
C THR A 233 18.50 15.24 16.10
N LEU A 234 19.53 14.85 16.83
CA LEU A 234 20.69 14.13 16.31
C LEU A 234 20.89 12.81 17.05
N LYS A 235 21.38 11.81 16.33
CA LYS A 235 21.72 10.51 16.90
C LYS A 235 22.88 9.87 16.14
N PRO A 236 23.95 9.42 16.85
CA PRO A 236 25.05 8.71 16.23
C PRO A 236 24.57 7.48 15.45
N GLY A 237 25.04 7.33 14.20
CA GLY A 237 24.65 6.21 13.34
C GLY A 237 23.25 6.32 12.71
N ALA A 238 22.47 7.37 13.00
CA ALA A 238 21.25 7.65 12.24
C ALA A 238 21.61 7.82 10.75
N GLY A 239 20.84 7.16 9.87
CA GLY A 239 21.14 7.13 8.43
C GLY A 239 22.20 6.11 7.99
N LYS A 240 22.96 5.48 8.90
CA LYS A 240 23.86 4.35 8.59
C LYS A 240 23.29 3.03 9.11
N LYS A 241 22.37 2.44 8.36
CA LYS A 241 22.11 0.99 8.37
C LYS A 241 21.73 0.54 6.96
N ALA A 242 22.72 0.17 6.16
CA ALA A 242 22.49 -0.96 5.25
C ALA A 242 22.52 -2.19 6.16
N ALA A 243 21.34 -2.66 6.58
CA ALA A 243 21.26 -4.04 7.09
C ALA A 243 21.90 -4.93 6.03
N GLU A 244 22.74 -5.90 6.41
CA GLU A 244 23.42 -6.83 5.50
C GLU A 244 22.51 -7.14 4.30
N GLU A 245 22.88 -6.61 3.14
CA GLU A 245 22.07 -6.76 1.95
C GLU A 245 22.17 -8.20 1.51
N LYS A 246 21.19 -9.00 1.92
CA LYS A 246 20.96 -10.30 1.32
C LYS A 246 20.77 -10.07 -0.18
N PRO A 247 21.58 -10.72 -1.04
CA PRO A 247 21.42 -10.61 -2.47
C PRO A 247 20.02 -11.08 -2.87
N PRO A 248 19.36 -10.38 -3.81
CA PRO A 248 18.05 -10.80 -4.29
C PRO A 248 18.11 -12.23 -4.85
N VAL A 249 16.97 -12.94 -4.83
CA VAL A 249 16.84 -14.20 -5.60
C VAL A 249 17.24 -13.94 -7.05
N ALA A 250 18.21 -14.71 -7.57
CA ALA A 250 18.56 -14.68 -8.99
C ALA A 250 17.32 -15.06 -9.83
N LYS A 251 17.09 -14.34 -10.93
CA LYS A 251 15.84 -14.44 -11.70
C LYS A 251 15.55 -15.86 -12.17
N GLU A 252 16.59 -16.57 -12.57
CA GLU A 252 16.55 -17.94 -13.09
C GLU A 252 16.13 -18.95 -12.02
N LEU A 253 16.37 -18.63 -10.74
CA LEU A 253 16.11 -19.53 -9.63
C LEU A 253 14.61 -19.69 -9.35
N TRP A 254 13.78 -18.70 -9.69
CA TRP A 254 12.34 -18.77 -9.48
C TRP A 254 11.67 -19.89 -10.30
N GLU A 255 12.24 -20.23 -11.45
CA GLU A 255 11.73 -21.31 -12.29
C GLU A 255 11.79 -22.67 -11.58
N SER A 256 12.86 -22.94 -10.83
CA SER A 256 12.97 -24.14 -9.99
C SER A 256 11.93 -24.21 -8.87
N LEU A 257 11.36 -23.07 -8.44
CA LEU A 257 10.28 -23.04 -7.44
C LEU A 257 8.91 -23.25 -8.08
N PHE A 258 8.62 -22.55 -9.18
CA PHE A 258 7.29 -22.51 -9.78
C PHE A 258 7.06 -23.56 -10.86
N ARG A 259 8.13 -24.11 -11.45
CA ARG A 259 8.11 -25.16 -12.48
C ARG A 259 9.21 -26.21 -12.21
N PRO A 260 9.25 -26.82 -11.00
CA PRO A 260 10.23 -27.85 -10.71
C PRO A 260 10.07 -29.03 -11.66
N ARG A 261 11.18 -29.62 -12.10
CA ARG A 261 11.20 -30.89 -12.84
C ARG A 261 11.42 -32.06 -11.90
N ARG A 262 12.23 -31.86 -10.86
CA ARG A 262 12.56 -32.88 -9.87
C ARG A 262 12.28 -32.36 -8.47
N LEU A 263 11.31 -32.97 -7.80
CA LEU A 263 10.85 -32.53 -6.48
C LEU A 263 10.89 -33.67 -5.49
N ALA A 264 11.33 -33.39 -4.26
CA ALA A 264 11.24 -34.34 -3.15
C ALA A 264 10.22 -33.89 -2.10
N ILE A 265 9.49 -34.84 -1.52
CA ILE A 265 8.63 -34.66 -0.35
C ILE A 265 9.25 -35.39 0.83
N VAL A 266 9.74 -34.64 1.82
CA VAL A 266 10.37 -35.19 3.02
C VAL A 266 9.36 -35.18 4.17
N GLY A 267 9.15 -36.34 4.79
CA GLY A 267 8.09 -36.52 5.79
C GLY A 267 6.77 -36.94 5.16
N VAL A 268 6.79 -37.76 4.12
CA VAL A 268 5.55 -38.39 3.60
C VAL A 268 4.98 -39.37 4.63
N SER A 269 3.66 -39.54 4.65
CA SER A 269 2.95 -40.48 5.53
C SER A 269 1.84 -41.21 4.78
N ARG A 270 1.36 -42.34 5.31
CA ARG A 270 0.13 -43.00 4.83
C ARG A 270 -1.15 -42.30 5.29
N SER A 271 -1.05 -41.47 6.34
CA SER A 271 -2.21 -40.71 6.82
C SER A 271 -2.57 -39.60 5.83
N LEU A 272 -3.81 -39.63 5.33
CA LEU A 272 -4.35 -38.63 4.40
C LEU A 272 -4.38 -37.20 4.97
N THR A 273 -4.39 -37.05 6.29
CA THR A 273 -4.37 -35.75 6.96
C THR A 273 -2.97 -35.20 7.20
N HIS A 274 -1.93 -35.98 6.94
CA HIS A 274 -0.55 -35.53 7.12
C HIS A 274 -0.13 -34.57 5.99
N PRO A 275 0.55 -33.44 6.28
CA PRO A 275 0.95 -32.47 5.24
C PRO A 275 1.73 -33.08 4.08
N GLY A 276 2.69 -33.98 4.35
CA GLY A 276 3.46 -34.65 3.29
C GLY A 276 2.60 -35.55 2.38
N ARG A 277 1.55 -36.19 2.92
CA ARG A 277 0.60 -36.97 2.11
C ARG A 277 -0.29 -36.05 1.30
N LEU A 278 -0.77 -34.97 1.90
CA LEU A 278 -1.58 -33.97 1.23
C LEU A 278 -0.85 -33.38 0.03
N MET A 279 0.45 -33.02 0.16
CA MET A 279 1.24 -32.51 -0.96
C MET A 279 1.37 -33.51 -2.12
N LEU A 280 1.51 -34.81 -1.83
CA LEU A 280 1.53 -35.85 -2.87
C LEU A 280 0.20 -35.88 -3.64
N GLU A 281 -0.92 -35.86 -2.93
CA GLU A 281 -2.25 -35.80 -3.55
C GLU A 281 -2.47 -34.50 -4.32
N SER A 282 -1.93 -33.38 -3.82
CA SER A 282 -2.02 -32.07 -4.48
C SER A 282 -1.29 -32.05 -5.82
N LEU A 283 -0.07 -32.58 -5.86
CA LEU A 283 0.72 -32.69 -7.10
C LEU A 283 0.05 -33.62 -8.11
N ARG A 284 -0.54 -34.73 -7.66
CA ARG A 284 -1.31 -35.62 -8.55
C ARG A 284 -2.59 -34.96 -9.07
N GLY A 285 -3.35 -34.31 -8.18
CA GLY A 285 -4.63 -33.68 -8.52
C GLY A 285 -4.51 -32.52 -9.50
N ILE A 286 -3.45 -31.71 -9.38
CA ILE A 286 -3.17 -30.59 -10.29
C ILE A 286 -2.56 -31.03 -11.63
N GLY A 287 -2.06 -32.27 -11.71
CA GLY A 287 -1.44 -32.82 -12.91
C GLY A 287 0.05 -32.49 -13.06
N TYR A 288 0.84 -32.59 -11.97
CA TYR A 288 2.30 -32.46 -12.02
C TYR A 288 2.91 -33.48 -12.98
N ASN A 289 3.73 -32.99 -13.92
CA ASN A 289 4.34 -33.81 -14.97
C ASN A 289 5.84 -34.09 -14.73
N GLY A 290 6.41 -33.61 -13.61
CA GLY A 290 7.80 -33.87 -13.25
C GLY A 290 7.98 -35.14 -12.42
N GLU A 291 9.21 -35.37 -11.97
CA GLU A 291 9.58 -36.48 -11.11
C GLU A 291 9.30 -36.14 -9.64
N ILE A 292 8.60 -37.05 -8.94
CA ILE A 292 8.30 -36.95 -7.51
C ILE A 292 9.10 -38.01 -6.75
N TYR A 293 9.89 -37.55 -5.77
CA TYR A 293 10.65 -38.39 -4.88
C TYR A 293 10.06 -38.34 -3.47
N LEU A 294 9.69 -39.49 -2.92
CA LEU A 294 9.12 -39.58 -1.57
C LEU A 294 10.22 -39.97 -0.58
N VAL A 295 10.33 -39.27 0.55
CA VAL A 295 11.37 -39.54 1.54
C VAL A 295 10.76 -39.76 2.93
N ASN A 296 11.00 -40.96 3.46
CA ASN A 296 10.69 -41.36 4.83
C ASN A 296 11.52 -42.62 5.20
N PRO A 297 12.25 -42.65 6.32
CA PRO A 297 13.09 -43.78 6.71
C PRO A 297 12.33 -45.07 7.07
N GLU A 298 11.05 -44.98 7.41
CA GLU A 298 10.24 -46.09 7.94
C GLU A 298 9.26 -46.68 6.91
N ILE A 299 9.05 -45.99 5.79
CA ILE A 299 8.09 -46.38 4.77
C ILE A 299 8.85 -46.75 3.51
N ALA A 300 8.60 -47.94 2.97
CA ALA A 300 9.24 -48.40 1.72
C ALA A 300 8.45 -48.02 0.46
N GLU A 301 7.12 -47.94 0.56
CA GLU A 301 6.23 -47.71 -0.59
C GLU A 301 4.92 -47.03 -0.17
N ILE A 302 4.42 -46.15 -1.04
CA ILE A 302 3.12 -45.49 -0.97
C ILE A 302 2.48 -45.46 -2.36
N ASP A 303 1.29 -46.07 -2.51
CA ASP A 303 0.53 -46.15 -3.78
C ASP A 303 1.37 -46.61 -5.00
N GLY A 304 2.23 -47.61 -4.83
CA GLY A 304 3.13 -48.09 -5.90
C GLY A 304 4.33 -47.18 -6.18
N LEU A 305 4.49 -46.06 -5.46
CA LEU A 305 5.68 -45.21 -5.56
C LEU A 305 6.73 -45.63 -4.51
N PRO A 306 8.01 -45.77 -4.92
CA PRO A 306 9.08 -46.03 -3.98
C PRO A 306 9.26 -44.86 -3.03
N VAL A 307 9.50 -45.17 -1.76
CA VAL A 307 9.84 -44.20 -0.72
C VAL A 307 11.27 -44.46 -0.28
N TYR A 308 12.10 -43.42 -0.40
CA TYR A 308 13.52 -43.46 -0.13
C TYR A 308 13.81 -43.16 1.34
N PRO A 309 14.81 -43.80 1.96
CA PRO A 309 15.11 -43.58 3.37
C PRO A 309 15.81 -42.24 3.64
N SER A 310 16.47 -41.64 2.64
CA SER A 310 17.13 -40.34 2.74
C SER A 310 17.04 -39.53 1.44
N LEU A 311 17.30 -38.21 1.54
CA LEU A 311 17.39 -37.35 0.35
C LEU A 311 18.56 -37.73 -0.56
N LYS A 312 19.64 -38.28 -0.01
CA LYS A 312 20.80 -38.75 -0.79
C LYS A 312 20.40 -39.86 -1.77
N ASP A 313 19.55 -40.78 -1.33
CA ASP A 313 19.07 -41.89 -2.15
C ASP A 313 18.07 -41.39 -3.20
N ALA A 314 17.16 -40.50 -2.81
CA ALA A 314 16.23 -39.84 -3.72
C ALA A 314 16.94 -38.99 -4.81
N GLY A 315 18.01 -38.28 -4.43
CA GLY A 315 18.77 -37.38 -5.30
C GLY A 315 19.86 -38.06 -6.14
N ALA A 316 19.99 -39.40 -6.08
CA ALA A 316 21.07 -40.12 -6.76
C ALA A 316 21.11 -39.89 -8.28
N GLY A 317 19.96 -39.57 -8.90
CA GLY A 317 19.87 -39.32 -10.33
C GLY A 317 20.21 -37.89 -10.77
N GLY A 318 20.53 -36.97 -9.86
CA GLY A 318 20.84 -35.56 -10.17
C GLY A 318 20.22 -34.56 -9.19
N PRO A 319 20.53 -33.26 -9.33
CA PRO A 319 20.07 -32.23 -8.38
C PRO A 319 18.55 -32.08 -8.38
N LEU A 320 18.01 -31.80 -7.19
CA LEU A 320 16.59 -31.51 -6.99
C LEU A 320 16.32 -30.01 -7.21
N ASP A 321 15.19 -29.67 -7.83
CA ASP A 321 14.77 -28.27 -7.99
C ASP A 321 14.17 -27.73 -6.69
N LEU A 322 13.32 -28.55 -6.06
CA LEU A 322 12.51 -28.19 -4.90
C LEU A 322 12.39 -29.33 -3.89
N VAL A 323 12.58 -29.02 -2.61
CA VAL A 323 12.32 -29.94 -1.49
C VAL A 323 11.16 -29.41 -0.65
N LEU A 324 10.09 -30.18 -0.54
CA LEU A 324 8.96 -29.91 0.35
C LEU A 324 9.23 -30.58 1.71
N VAL A 325 9.32 -29.79 2.77
CA VAL A 325 9.67 -30.25 4.12
C VAL A 325 8.42 -30.32 5.00
N ALA A 326 7.99 -31.54 5.30
CA ALA A 326 6.82 -31.86 6.12
C ALA A 326 7.20 -32.72 7.35
N VAL A 327 8.33 -32.41 7.98
CA VAL A 327 8.81 -33.07 9.21
C VAL A 327 8.63 -32.17 10.44
N GLY A 328 8.70 -32.72 11.65
CA GLY A 328 8.67 -31.92 12.88
C GLY A 328 9.76 -30.84 12.92
N SER A 329 9.51 -29.74 13.63
CA SER A 329 10.35 -28.54 13.55
C SER A 329 11.82 -28.75 13.96
N SER A 330 12.08 -29.72 14.83
CA SER A 330 13.43 -30.13 15.25
C SER A 330 14.24 -30.84 14.17
N LEU A 331 13.58 -31.45 13.17
CA LEU A 331 14.25 -32.19 12.09
C LEU A 331 14.48 -31.33 10.84
N ALA A 332 13.79 -30.19 10.72
CA ALA A 332 13.91 -29.31 9.56
C ALA A 332 15.35 -28.85 9.26
N PRO A 333 16.20 -28.45 10.25
CA PRO A 333 17.59 -28.11 9.97
C PRO A 333 18.40 -29.26 9.36
N GLN A 334 18.19 -30.50 9.83
CA GLN A 334 18.86 -31.67 9.26
C GLN A 334 18.43 -31.89 7.80
N VAL A 335 17.12 -31.83 7.52
CA VAL A 335 16.60 -31.99 6.16
C VAL A 335 17.17 -30.94 5.21
N LEU A 336 17.35 -29.69 5.66
CA LEU A 336 17.96 -28.64 4.84
C LEU A 336 19.44 -28.89 4.55
N ARG A 337 20.21 -29.45 5.50
CA ARG A 337 21.59 -29.90 5.23
C ARG A 337 21.64 -30.98 4.17
N GLU A 338 20.76 -31.99 4.28
CA GLU A 338 20.69 -33.07 3.31
C GLU A 338 20.23 -32.58 1.92
N ALA A 339 19.26 -31.65 1.87
CA ALA A 339 18.80 -31.02 0.64
C ALA A 339 19.94 -30.28 -0.08
N GLY A 340 20.75 -29.52 0.67
CA GLY A 340 21.90 -28.81 0.12
C GLY A 340 22.97 -29.75 -0.44
N ALA A 341 23.25 -30.84 0.29
CA ALA A 341 24.21 -31.86 -0.13
C ALA A 341 23.83 -32.56 -1.45
N VAL A 342 22.53 -32.65 -1.76
CA VAL A 342 22.03 -33.18 -3.05
C VAL A 342 21.80 -32.09 -4.10
N GLY A 343 22.27 -30.87 -3.84
CA GLY A 343 22.22 -29.76 -4.79
C GLY A 343 20.86 -29.07 -4.90
N ALA A 344 19.95 -29.26 -3.94
CA ALA A 344 18.68 -28.57 -3.92
C ALA A 344 18.86 -27.05 -3.83
N ARG A 345 18.04 -26.31 -4.58
CA ARG A 345 18.09 -24.84 -4.61
C ARG A 345 16.99 -24.17 -3.80
N TRP A 346 15.85 -24.84 -3.69
CA TRP A 346 14.71 -24.40 -2.91
C TRP A 346 14.30 -25.43 -1.87
N ALA A 347 13.87 -24.92 -0.73
CA ALA A 347 13.05 -25.67 0.20
C ALA A 347 11.81 -24.88 0.59
N VAL A 348 10.69 -25.59 0.73
CA VAL A 348 9.44 -25.07 1.28
C VAL A 348 9.23 -25.76 2.62
N VAL A 349 9.33 -24.99 3.71
CA VAL A 349 9.17 -25.52 5.06
C VAL A 349 7.73 -25.29 5.52
N LEU A 350 6.95 -26.37 5.56
CA LEU A 350 5.52 -26.30 5.87
C LEU A 350 5.26 -26.20 7.37
N THR A 351 6.15 -26.77 8.16
CA THR A 351 5.97 -26.99 9.60
C THR A 351 5.91 -25.68 10.39
N SER A 352 5.10 -25.66 11.44
CA SER A 352 5.04 -24.61 12.47
C SER A 352 5.87 -25.00 13.71
N GLY A 353 5.90 -24.13 14.71
CA GLY A 353 6.63 -24.30 15.97
C GLY A 353 7.89 -23.44 16.09
N TYR A 354 7.90 -22.27 15.45
CA TYR A 354 9.03 -21.34 15.38
C TYR A 354 8.71 -20.02 16.10
N SER A 355 9.18 -18.88 15.58
CA SER A 355 9.07 -17.56 16.23
C SER A 355 7.62 -17.11 16.47
N GLU A 356 6.65 -17.63 15.71
CA GLU A 356 5.22 -17.37 15.89
C GLU A 356 4.66 -17.85 17.24
N LEU A 357 5.40 -18.73 17.95
CA LEU A 357 5.04 -19.13 19.31
C LEU A 357 5.34 -18.05 20.35
N GLY A 358 6.16 -17.05 20.02
CA GLY A 358 6.64 -16.04 20.97
C GLY A 358 7.52 -16.61 22.09
N THR A 359 8.19 -17.75 21.85
CA THR A 359 9.09 -18.40 22.82
C THR A 359 10.55 -18.33 22.37
N PRO A 360 11.52 -18.22 23.31
CA PRO A 360 12.94 -18.23 22.96
C PRO A 360 13.40 -19.49 22.21
N GLU A 361 12.77 -20.64 22.51
CA GLU A 361 13.04 -21.91 21.81
C GLU A 361 12.61 -21.85 20.34
N GLY A 362 11.43 -21.29 20.06
CA GLY A 362 10.92 -21.12 18.70
C GLY A 362 11.80 -20.17 17.87
N GLU A 363 12.25 -19.07 18.47
CA GLU A 363 13.20 -18.13 17.86
C GLU A 363 14.55 -18.79 17.55
N THR A 364 15.06 -19.60 18.48
CA THR A 364 16.32 -20.33 18.30
C THR A 364 16.24 -21.33 17.14
N LYS A 365 15.15 -22.10 17.07
CA LYS A 365 14.90 -23.04 15.95
C LYS A 365 14.78 -22.31 14.61
N GLU A 366 14.12 -21.15 14.59
CA GLU A 366 13.98 -20.33 13.38
C GLU A 366 15.36 -19.82 12.90
N ALA A 367 16.18 -19.33 13.84
CA ALA A 367 17.53 -18.83 13.54
C ALA A 367 18.46 -19.95 13.01
N GLU A 368 18.36 -21.17 13.56
CA GLU A 368 19.12 -22.32 13.08
C GLU A 368 18.78 -22.65 11.62
N ILE A 369 17.48 -22.70 11.28
CA ILE A 369 17.02 -22.97 9.91
C ILE A 369 17.59 -21.95 8.92
N LEU A 370 17.54 -20.66 9.26
CA LEU A 370 18.09 -19.62 8.39
C LEU A 370 19.60 -19.77 8.21
N THR A 371 20.32 -20.13 9.28
CA THR A 371 21.77 -20.35 9.24
C THR A 371 22.11 -21.50 8.30
N VAL A 372 21.46 -22.65 8.48
CA VAL A 372 21.66 -23.83 7.63
C VAL A 372 21.33 -23.54 6.17
N ALA A 373 20.20 -22.88 5.89
CA ALA A 373 19.83 -22.56 4.51
C ALA A 373 20.88 -21.68 3.83
N ARG A 374 21.47 -20.72 4.54
CA ARG A 374 22.57 -19.88 4.02
C ARG A 374 23.84 -20.66 3.77
N GLU A 375 24.26 -21.52 4.71
CA GLU A 375 25.44 -22.39 4.55
C GLU A 375 25.32 -23.33 3.34
N GLN A 376 24.11 -23.81 3.09
CA GLN A 376 23.81 -24.72 1.98
C GLN A 376 23.43 -24.01 0.68
N ASN A 377 23.39 -22.68 0.67
CA ASN A 377 22.94 -21.86 -0.47
C ASN A 377 21.53 -22.26 -0.99
N ILE A 378 20.62 -22.54 -0.07
CA ILE A 378 19.21 -22.87 -0.32
C ILE A 378 18.34 -21.64 -0.04
N ARG A 379 17.35 -21.39 -0.88
CA ARG A 379 16.30 -20.38 -0.64
C ARG A 379 15.08 -21.01 0.01
N LEU A 380 14.45 -20.28 0.95
CA LEU A 380 13.30 -20.80 1.69
C LEU A 380 12.00 -20.04 1.40
N ILE A 381 10.92 -20.79 1.22
CA ILE A 381 9.55 -20.32 1.49
C ILE A 381 9.14 -20.90 2.85
N GLY A 382 8.57 -20.05 3.71
CA GLY A 382 8.22 -20.40 5.09
C GLY A 382 9.27 -19.93 6.13
N PRO A 383 9.36 -20.61 7.29
CA PRO A 383 8.55 -21.77 7.71
C PRO A 383 7.08 -21.39 7.97
N ASN A 384 6.29 -22.35 8.48
CA ASN A 384 4.88 -22.17 8.83
C ASN A 384 4.04 -21.68 7.65
N CYS A 385 4.03 -22.45 6.57
CA CYS A 385 3.33 -22.11 5.34
C CYS A 385 2.62 -23.32 4.74
N ILE A 386 1.77 -23.07 3.75
CA ILE A 386 1.15 -24.15 2.94
C ILE A 386 1.84 -24.35 1.58
N GLY A 387 2.88 -23.57 1.30
CA GLY A 387 3.78 -23.74 0.15
C GLY A 387 3.50 -22.84 -1.04
N VAL A 388 3.57 -23.42 -2.25
CA VAL A 388 3.41 -22.72 -3.54
C VAL A 388 2.30 -23.37 -4.38
N TYR A 389 1.48 -22.55 -5.04
CA TYR A 389 0.52 -22.96 -6.06
C TYR A 389 0.93 -22.32 -7.39
N SER A 390 1.17 -23.15 -8.39
CA SER A 390 1.62 -22.79 -9.74
C SER A 390 0.97 -23.76 -10.74
N PRO A 391 -0.22 -23.44 -11.25
CA PRO A 391 -0.93 -24.32 -12.19
C PRO A 391 -0.09 -24.57 -13.46
N GLY A 392 0.61 -23.55 -13.96
CA GLY A 392 1.50 -23.68 -15.13
C GLY A 392 2.76 -24.53 -14.90
N GLY A 393 3.07 -24.89 -13.65
CA GLY A 393 4.14 -25.83 -13.30
C GLY A 393 3.65 -27.10 -12.61
N GLY A 394 2.33 -27.28 -12.47
CA GLY A 394 1.74 -28.43 -11.79
C GLY A 394 2.04 -28.51 -10.30
N VAL A 395 2.17 -27.37 -9.60
CA VAL A 395 2.38 -27.34 -8.14
C VAL A 395 1.13 -26.81 -7.45
N ALA A 396 0.68 -27.43 -6.36
CA ALA A 396 -0.53 -27.03 -5.63
C ALA A 396 -0.42 -27.27 -4.12
N PHE A 397 -1.22 -26.54 -3.34
CA PHE A 397 -1.40 -26.75 -1.90
C PHE A 397 -2.36 -27.91 -1.62
N PHE A 398 -3.46 -28.00 -2.37
CA PHE A 398 -4.56 -28.96 -2.18
C PHE A 398 -4.96 -29.67 -3.48
N PRO A 399 -5.46 -30.93 -3.42
CA PRO A 399 -5.79 -31.74 -4.60
C PRO A 399 -6.88 -31.19 -5.52
N GLN A 400 -7.83 -30.44 -4.97
CA GLN A 400 -9.01 -29.91 -5.67
C GLN A 400 -8.79 -28.56 -6.38
N GLN A 401 -7.58 -28.01 -6.29
CA GLN A 401 -7.27 -26.69 -6.84
C GLN A 401 -7.31 -26.69 -8.37
N GLU A 402 -7.66 -25.55 -8.94
CA GLU A 402 -7.83 -25.39 -10.39
C GLU A 402 -6.51 -25.57 -11.16
N PRO A 403 -6.42 -26.49 -12.14
CA PRO A 403 -5.19 -26.67 -12.94
C PRO A 403 -5.03 -25.62 -14.05
N ARG A 404 -6.07 -24.87 -14.41
CA ARG A 404 -6.00 -23.85 -15.47
C ARG A 404 -5.13 -22.66 -15.04
N PRO A 405 -4.06 -22.33 -15.79
CA PRO A 405 -3.28 -21.13 -15.52
C PRO A 405 -4.07 -19.85 -15.78
N GLY A 406 -3.83 -18.83 -14.97
CA GLY A 406 -4.39 -17.50 -15.16
C GLY A 406 -3.36 -16.40 -15.13
N ILE A 407 -3.81 -15.18 -14.79
CA ILE A 407 -2.99 -13.96 -14.86
C ILE A 407 -2.84 -13.23 -13.52
N ILE A 408 -3.46 -13.74 -12.46
CA ILE A 408 -3.38 -13.15 -11.12
C ILE A 408 -2.21 -13.81 -10.37
N GLY A 409 -1.17 -13.04 -10.09
CA GLY A 409 -0.11 -13.44 -9.18
C GLY A 409 -0.45 -13.00 -7.76
N GLY A 410 -0.06 -13.76 -6.75
CA GLY A 410 -0.26 -13.28 -5.39
C GLY A 410 0.52 -14.00 -4.31
N PHE A 411 0.50 -13.41 -3.13
CA PHE A 411 1.10 -14.02 -1.95
C PHE A 411 0.45 -13.51 -0.65
N ALA A 412 0.47 -14.35 0.39
CA ALA A 412 0.01 -13.98 1.71
C ALA A 412 0.86 -14.64 2.79
N GLN A 413 1.00 -13.97 3.94
CA GLN A 413 1.64 -14.54 5.13
C GLN A 413 0.84 -15.71 5.70
N SER A 414 -0.49 -15.55 5.75
CA SER A 414 -1.39 -16.60 6.21
C SER A 414 -1.65 -17.65 5.11
N GLY A 415 -1.44 -18.93 5.45
CA GLY A 415 -1.77 -20.06 4.58
C GLY A 415 -3.27 -20.16 4.29
N SER A 416 -4.13 -19.98 5.30
CA SER A 416 -5.58 -20.03 5.09
C SER A 416 -6.08 -18.92 4.16
N ILE A 417 -5.54 -17.71 4.30
CA ILE A 417 -5.86 -16.60 3.38
C ILE A 417 -5.38 -16.91 1.96
N THR A 418 -4.18 -17.50 1.82
CA THR A 418 -3.68 -17.92 0.50
C THR A 418 -4.60 -18.97 -0.15
N ALA A 419 -5.14 -19.91 0.63
CA ALA A 419 -6.10 -20.89 0.15
C ALA A 419 -7.42 -20.23 -0.27
N PHE A 420 -7.90 -19.25 0.50
CA PHE A 420 -9.09 -18.48 0.14
C PHE A 420 -8.91 -17.63 -1.12
N PHE A 421 -7.69 -17.14 -1.43
CA PHE A 421 -7.45 -16.48 -2.72
C PHE A 421 -7.80 -17.39 -3.89
N GLU A 422 -7.29 -18.63 -3.94
CA GLU A 422 -7.61 -19.55 -5.05
C GLU A 422 -9.11 -19.83 -5.13
N LEU A 423 -9.74 -20.14 -4.00
CA LEU A 423 -11.16 -20.45 -3.92
C LEU A 423 -12.02 -19.29 -4.43
N LEU A 424 -11.82 -18.09 -3.89
CA LEU A 424 -12.64 -16.91 -4.21
C LEU A 424 -12.40 -16.42 -5.64
N LEU A 425 -11.17 -16.52 -6.16
CA LEU A 425 -10.88 -16.21 -7.55
C LEU A 425 -11.60 -17.20 -8.48
N LYS A 426 -11.51 -18.51 -8.22
CA LYS A 426 -12.17 -19.56 -8.99
C LYS A 426 -13.69 -19.41 -8.98
N GLU A 427 -14.28 -19.06 -7.84
CA GLU A 427 -15.70 -18.74 -7.70
C GLU A 427 -16.13 -17.52 -8.53
N ARG A 428 -15.19 -16.68 -8.97
CA ARG A 428 -15.42 -15.50 -9.81
C ARG A 428 -14.98 -15.71 -11.27
N GLY A 429 -14.65 -16.94 -11.67
CA GLY A 429 -14.13 -17.23 -13.01
C GLY A 429 -12.75 -16.63 -13.28
N MET A 430 -12.03 -16.21 -12.24
CA MET A 430 -10.67 -15.69 -12.32
C MET A 430 -9.66 -16.76 -11.93
N PHE A 431 -8.50 -16.74 -12.58
CA PHE A 431 -7.47 -17.75 -12.38
C PHE A 431 -6.14 -17.10 -12.02
N ALA A 432 -5.41 -17.76 -11.14
CA ALA A 432 -4.10 -17.31 -10.70
C ALA A 432 -3.00 -17.89 -11.61
N SER A 433 -1.97 -17.08 -11.87
CA SER A 433 -0.72 -17.54 -12.49
C SER A 433 0.13 -18.26 -11.45
N ARG A 434 0.16 -17.73 -10.22
CA ARG A 434 0.78 -18.36 -9.04
C ARG A 434 0.33 -17.71 -7.74
N LEU A 435 0.29 -18.49 -6.68
CA LEU A 435 0.04 -18.04 -5.31
C LEU A 435 1.10 -18.60 -4.38
N VAL A 436 1.59 -17.79 -3.44
CA VAL A 436 2.60 -18.22 -2.46
C VAL A 436 2.12 -17.94 -1.05
N SER A 437 2.08 -18.99 -0.22
CA SER A 437 1.99 -18.83 1.23
C SER A 437 3.40 -18.67 1.77
N ILE A 438 3.72 -17.48 2.28
CA ILE A 438 5.09 -17.15 2.69
C ILE A 438 5.40 -17.50 4.15
N GLY A 439 4.35 -17.74 4.94
CA GLY A 439 4.47 -18.04 6.38
C GLY A 439 5.19 -16.93 7.13
N ASN A 440 6.15 -17.32 7.97
CA ASN A 440 6.97 -16.39 8.76
C ASN A 440 7.89 -15.50 7.91
N ALA A 441 8.03 -15.80 6.61
CA ALA A 441 8.86 -15.05 5.66
C ALA A 441 10.30 -14.90 6.16
N LEU A 442 10.89 -16.02 6.62
CA LEU A 442 12.21 -16.03 7.25
C LEU A 442 13.32 -15.67 6.26
N ASP A 443 13.28 -16.28 5.08
CA ASP A 443 14.27 -16.05 4.02
C ASP A 443 13.72 -15.14 2.92
N VAL A 444 12.69 -15.59 2.19
CA VAL A 444 12.02 -14.81 1.13
C VAL A 444 10.86 -14.02 1.72
N GLY A 445 10.92 -12.69 1.57
CA GLY A 445 9.91 -11.77 2.05
C GLY A 445 9.00 -11.18 0.97
N PRO A 446 7.96 -10.42 1.38
CA PRO A 446 7.06 -9.68 0.49
C PRO A 446 7.76 -8.85 -0.59
N GLU A 447 8.88 -8.21 -0.25
CA GLU A 447 9.69 -7.39 -1.17
C GLU A 447 10.34 -8.20 -2.30
N GLU A 448 10.79 -9.43 -2.06
CA GLU A 448 11.40 -10.25 -3.11
C GLU A 448 10.32 -10.86 -4.02
N LEU A 449 9.18 -11.29 -3.45
CA LEU A 449 8.05 -11.81 -4.22
C LEU A 449 7.35 -10.71 -5.03
N MET A 450 7.19 -9.51 -4.46
CA MET A 450 6.63 -8.37 -5.18
C MET A 450 7.51 -7.98 -6.38
N ALA A 451 8.84 -7.99 -6.21
CA ALA A 451 9.77 -7.75 -7.31
C ALA A 451 9.61 -8.81 -8.41
N TYR A 452 9.60 -10.10 -8.04
CA TYR A 452 9.41 -11.19 -8.99
C TYR A 452 8.08 -11.10 -9.74
N LEU A 453 6.95 -10.98 -9.02
CA LEU A 453 5.62 -10.86 -9.64
C LEU A 453 5.50 -9.60 -10.49
N GLY A 454 6.20 -8.52 -10.13
CA GLY A 454 6.31 -7.29 -10.91
C GLY A 454 6.93 -7.50 -12.29
N GLU A 455 7.90 -8.41 -12.42
CA GLU A 455 8.58 -8.72 -13.69
C GLU A 455 7.98 -9.91 -14.43
N ASP A 456 7.25 -10.79 -13.75
CA ASP A 456 6.83 -12.05 -14.34
C ASP A 456 5.85 -11.87 -15.52
N PRO A 457 6.14 -12.40 -16.72
CA PRO A 457 5.32 -12.16 -17.90
C PRO A 457 3.89 -12.72 -17.82
N GLU A 458 3.64 -13.78 -17.04
CA GLU A 458 2.31 -14.40 -16.91
C GLU A 458 1.43 -13.65 -15.91
N THR A 459 2.04 -12.98 -14.92
CA THR A 459 1.29 -12.14 -13.99
C THR A 459 0.99 -10.78 -14.59
N LYS A 460 -0.30 -10.44 -14.61
CA LYS A 460 -0.81 -9.13 -15.04
C LYS A 460 -1.42 -8.33 -13.90
N ILE A 461 -1.92 -8.99 -12.85
CA ILE A 461 -2.52 -8.38 -11.66
C ILE A 461 -1.88 -9.03 -10.43
N ILE A 462 -1.50 -8.24 -9.44
CA ILE A 462 -0.90 -8.74 -8.19
C ILE A 462 -1.88 -8.54 -7.05
N ILE A 463 -2.17 -9.60 -6.31
CA ILE A 463 -2.95 -9.55 -5.06
C ILE A 463 -2.08 -9.95 -3.86
N SER A 464 -2.29 -9.32 -2.71
CA SER A 464 -1.58 -9.73 -1.50
C SER A 464 -2.35 -9.47 -0.22
N TYR A 465 -2.09 -10.30 0.78
CA TYR A 465 -2.47 -10.06 2.16
C TYR A 465 -1.22 -9.89 3.02
N LEU A 466 -1.15 -8.77 3.75
CA LEU A 466 -0.02 -8.40 4.58
C LEU A 466 -0.46 -8.16 6.02
N GLU A 467 0.22 -8.77 6.97
CA GLU A 467 0.14 -8.47 8.41
C GLU A 467 1.23 -7.48 8.81
N GLY A 468 2.41 -7.60 8.22
CA GLY A 468 3.55 -6.72 8.39
C GLY A 468 4.65 -7.07 7.40
N VAL A 469 5.69 -6.25 7.33
CA VAL A 469 6.85 -6.53 6.47
C VAL A 469 8.10 -6.27 7.28
N ARG A 470 9.04 -7.23 7.31
CA ARG A 470 10.31 -7.10 8.06
C ARG A 470 11.17 -5.93 7.54
N ARG A 471 11.04 -5.61 6.24
CA ARG A 471 11.83 -4.59 5.52
C ARG A 471 10.94 -3.61 4.74
N PRO A 472 10.07 -2.81 5.39
CA PRO A 472 9.05 -2.03 4.69
C PRO A 472 9.65 -0.91 3.82
N ARG A 473 10.86 -0.40 4.15
CA ARG A 473 11.58 0.51 3.26
C ARG A 473 11.94 -0.12 1.91
N ARG A 474 12.49 -1.34 1.91
CA ARG A 474 12.81 -2.08 0.67
C ARG A 474 11.53 -2.46 -0.09
N PHE A 475 10.46 -2.77 0.63
CA PHE A 475 9.15 -3.03 0.04
C PHE A 475 8.60 -1.79 -0.69
N PHE A 476 8.69 -0.60 -0.08
CA PHE A 476 8.34 0.66 -0.72
C PHE A 476 9.13 0.90 -2.01
N GLU A 477 10.44 0.74 -1.96
CA GLU A 477 11.33 0.93 -3.11
C GLU A 477 11.02 -0.07 -4.23
N THR A 478 10.62 -1.29 -3.87
CA THR A 478 10.15 -2.31 -4.81
C THR A 478 8.82 -1.89 -5.45
N LEU A 479 7.83 -1.51 -4.65
CA LEU A 479 6.52 -1.07 -5.14
C LEU A 479 6.62 0.12 -6.11
N ARG A 480 7.55 1.06 -5.89
CA ARG A 480 7.80 2.18 -6.83
C ARG A 480 8.23 1.72 -8.22
N LYS A 481 8.81 0.53 -8.35
CA LYS A 481 9.28 -0.05 -9.61
C LYS A 481 8.26 -0.97 -10.28
N VAL A 482 7.19 -1.36 -9.58
CA VAL A 482 6.16 -2.24 -10.13
C VAL A 482 5.15 -1.44 -10.95
N ASP A 483 5.02 -1.80 -12.22
CA ASP A 483 4.08 -1.16 -13.15
C ASP A 483 2.70 -1.83 -13.20
N LYS A 484 2.58 -3.04 -12.67
CA LYS A 484 1.33 -3.81 -12.67
C LYS A 484 0.39 -3.30 -11.57
N PRO A 485 -0.94 -3.47 -11.71
CA PRO A 485 -1.85 -3.25 -10.60
C PRO A 485 -1.51 -4.15 -9.43
N VAL A 486 -1.40 -3.54 -8.25
CA VAL A 486 -1.12 -4.21 -6.98
C VAL A 486 -2.29 -3.92 -6.04
N ILE A 487 -3.00 -4.96 -5.62
CA ILE A 487 -4.16 -4.89 -4.72
C ILE A 487 -3.74 -5.53 -3.39
N ILE A 488 -3.75 -4.78 -2.30
CA ILE A 488 -3.27 -5.26 -1.00
C ILE A 488 -4.34 -5.11 0.06
N TYR A 489 -4.66 -6.23 0.70
CA TYR A 489 -5.33 -6.25 1.98
C TYR A 489 -4.28 -6.18 3.11
N LYS A 490 -4.11 -4.99 3.71
CA LYS A 490 -3.26 -4.82 4.89
C LYS A 490 -4.08 -5.07 6.16
N ALA A 491 -3.86 -6.21 6.79
CA ALA A 491 -4.40 -6.52 8.10
C ALA A 491 -3.66 -5.78 9.22
N GLY A 492 -4.23 -5.78 10.42
CA GLY A 492 -3.58 -5.22 11.61
C GLY A 492 -3.42 -3.70 11.61
N VAL A 493 -4.27 -2.97 10.88
CA VAL A 493 -4.25 -1.49 10.86
C VAL A 493 -4.88 -0.85 12.11
N SER A 494 -5.76 -1.57 12.81
CA SER A 494 -6.31 -1.12 14.10
C SER A 494 -5.35 -1.43 15.24
N ARG A 495 -5.50 -0.76 16.39
CA ARG A 495 -4.67 -1.04 17.58
C ARG A 495 -4.76 -2.51 18.02
N SER A 496 -5.96 -3.07 18.04
CA SER A 496 -6.19 -4.48 18.39
C SER A 496 -5.64 -5.43 17.34
N GLY A 497 -5.87 -5.15 16.05
CA GLY A 497 -5.37 -5.97 14.95
C GLY A 497 -3.85 -5.96 14.87
N SER A 498 -3.22 -4.80 15.07
CA SER A 498 -1.76 -4.65 15.08
C SER A 498 -1.10 -5.54 16.14
N ARG A 499 -1.69 -5.61 17.34
CA ARG A 499 -1.20 -6.46 18.42
C ARG A 499 -1.34 -7.94 18.08
N ALA A 500 -2.47 -8.34 17.49
CA ALA A 500 -2.70 -9.72 17.07
C ALA A 500 -1.74 -10.17 15.94
N ALA A 501 -1.52 -9.30 14.94
CA ALA A 501 -0.59 -9.54 13.85
C ALA A 501 0.86 -9.71 14.35
N ALA A 502 1.29 -8.86 15.29
CA ALA A 502 2.62 -8.93 15.88
C ALA A 502 2.87 -10.26 16.62
N SER A 503 1.89 -10.76 17.38
CA SER A 503 1.99 -12.07 18.04
C SER A 503 1.96 -13.26 17.07
N HIS A 504 1.43 -13.07 15.85
CA HIS A 504 1.20 -14.15 14.90
C HIS A 504 2.35 -14.33 13.88
N THR A 505 3.06 -13.25 13.53
CA THR A 505 4.14 -13.29 12.51
C THR A 505 5.49 -12.77 12.99
N GLY A 506 5.57 -12.24 14.22
CA GLY A 506 6.77 -11.61 14.77
C GLY A 506 7.19 -10.32 14.04
N ALA A 507 6.45 -9.86 13.02
CA ALA A 507 6.77 -8.65 12.26
C ALA A 507 6.20 -7.39 12.92
N LEU A 508 6.97 -6.29 12.89
CA LEU A 508 6.49 -4.97 13.32
C LEU A 508 5.37 -4.48 12.39
N ALA A 509 4.21 -4.16 12.98
CA ALA A 509 3.02 -3.79 12.22
C ALA A 509 3.08 -2.37 11.62
N GLY A 510 4.01 -1.49 12.04
CA GLY A 510 4.10 -0.10 11.60
C GLY A 510 2.86 0.75 11.96
N SER A 511 2.94 2.07 11.85
CA SER A 511 1.75 2.92 12.02
C SER A 511 0.82 2.78 10.80
N ALA A 512 -0.50 2.74 11.01
CA ALA A 512 -1.47 2.67 9.91
C ALA A 512 -1.32 3.85 8.92
N ARG A 513 -0.94 5.03 9.41
CA ARG A 513 -0.73 6.23 8.59
C ARG A 513 0.48 6.12 7.67
N LEU A 514 1.54 5.42 8.11
CA LEU A 514 2.71 5.16 7.28
C LEU A 514 2.38 4.18 6.15
N TRP A 515 1.59 3.14 6.43
CA TRP A 515 1.08 2.24 5.40
C TRP A 515 0.19 2.96 4.38
N GLU A 516 -0.71 3.81 4.85
CA GLU A 516 -1.55 4.64 3.97
C GLU A 516 -0.70 5.56 3.09
N GLY A 517 0.28 6.26 3.68
CA GLY A 517 1.24 7.08 2.93
C GLY A 517 2.00 6.28 1.88
N MET A 518 2.43 5.06 2.22
CA MET A 518 3.08 4.13 1.29
C MET A 518 2.22 3.77 0.10
N PHE A 519 0.99 3.32 0.36
CA PHE A 519 0.09 2.90 -0.72
C PHE A 519 -0.28 4.08 -1.61
N LYS A 520 -0.45 5.27 -1.06
CA LYS A 520 -0.66 6.49 -1.85
C LYS A 520 0.55 6.87 -2.70
N GLN A 521 1.78 6.75 -2.20
CA GLN A 521 2.98 7.04 -3.01
C GLN A 521 3.25 6.01 -4.10
N THR A 522 2.86 4.76 -3.88
CA THR A 522 3.16 3.65 -4.79
C THR A 522 2.04 3.34 -5.76
N GLY A 523 0.80 3.73 -5.45
CA GLY A 523 -0.37 3.42 -6.29
C GLY A 523 -0.96 2.05 -6.02
N VAL A 524 -0.61 1.45 -4.89
CA VAL A 524 -1.26 0.24 -4.40
C VAL A 524 -2.75 0.53 -4.16
N VAL A 525 -3.60 -0.37 -4.65
CA VAL A 525 -5.01 -0.41 -4.36
C VAL A 525 -5.21 -1.07 -3.00
N SER A 526 -5.35 -0.25 -1.96
CA SER A 526 -5.62 -0.72 -0.60
C SER A 526 -7.08 -1.11 -0.42
N VAL A 527 -7.32 -2.29 0.14
CA VAL A 527 -8.67 -2.85 0.42
C VAL A 527 -8.78 -3.29 1.88
N GLY A 528 -10.00 -3.30 2.42
CA GLY A 528 -10.27 -3.53 3.84
C GLY A 528 -10.47 -4.99 4.24
N ASP A 529 -10.80 -5.86 3.29
CA ASP A 529 -11.12 -7.27 3.52
C ASP A 529 -10.92 -8.12 2.24
N LEU A 530 -11.11 -9.43 2.36
CA LEU A 530 -10.97 -10.36 1.23
C LEU A 530 -12.05 -10.20 0.17
N GLU A 531 -13.27 -9.81 0.56
CA GLU A 531 -14.35 -9.62 -0.39
C GLU A 531 -14.08 -8.41 -1.29
N GLU A 532 -13.65 -7.29 -0.71
CA GLU A 532 -13.22 -6.10 -1.45
C GLU A 532 -11.99 -6.39 -2.31
N LEU A 533 -11.04 -7.20 -1.84
CA LEU A 533 -9.89 -7.63 -2.63
C LEU A 533 -10.31 -8.33 -3.91
N VAL A 534 -11.22 -9.30 -3.79
CA VAL A 534 -11.69 -10.12 -4.91
C VAL A 534 -12.60 -9.32 -5.84
N ASP A 535 -13.44 -8.43 -5.29
CA ASP A 535 -14.26 -7.51 -6.08
C ASP A 535 -13.39 -6.56 -6.89
N ALA A 536 -12.37 -5.95 -6.28
CA ALA A 536 -11.41 -5.11 -6.99
C ALA A 536 -10.69 -5.94 -8.06
N ALA A 537 -10.16 -7.12 -7.72
CA ALA A 537 -9.49 -8.01 -8.67
C ALA A 537 -10.39 -8.34 -9.87
N ALA A 538 -11.70 -8.52 -9.68
CA ALA A 538 -12.66 -8.74 -10.76
C ALA A 538 -12.74 -7.55 -11.72
N ALA A 539 -12.82 -6.32 -11.22
CA ALA A 539 -12.76 -5.12 -12.07
C ALA A 539 -11.47 -5.08 -12.89
N PHE A 540 -10.31 -5.30 -12.24
CA PHE A 540 -9.01 -5.34 -12.93
C PHE A 540 -8.90 -6.48 -13.94
N TYR A 541 -9.44 -7.65 -13.64
CA TYR A 541 -9.36 -8.83 -14.49
C TYR A 541 -10.21 -8.65 -15.74
N TYR A 542 -11.49 -8.32 -15.59
CA TYR A 542 -12.44 -8.29 -16.70
C TYR A 542 -12.32 -7.01 -17.53
N LEU A 543 -12.01 -5.87 -16.92
CA LEU A 543 -11.93 -4.57 -17.61
C LEU A 543 -10.50 -4.16 -18.00
N ARG A 544 -9.52 -5.07 -17.90
CA ARG A 544 -8.08 -4.79 -18.18
C ARG A 544 -7.79 -4.13 -19.53
N ASN A 545 -8.62 -4.43 -20.53
CA ASN A 545 -8.48 -3.96 -21.91
C ASN A 545 -9.38 -2.76 -22.21
N GLU A 546 -10.21 -2.35 -21.25
CA GLU A 546 -11.14 -1.23 -21.40
C GLU A 546 -10.48 0.11 -21.05
N ASN A 547 -11.00 1.19 -21.62
CA ASN A 547 -10.56 2.54 -21.31
C ASN A 547 -11.56 3.25 -20.39
N LEU A 548 -11.30 3.25 -19.08
CA LEU A 548 -12.10 3.96 -18.07
C LEU A 548 -11.64 5.43 -17.91
N ALA A 549 -11.62 6.18 -19.01
CA ALA A 549 -11.17 7.58 -19.01
C ALA A 549 -12.22 8.59 -18.50
N GLY A 550 -13.50 8.19 -18.47
CA GLY A 550 -14.61 9.07 -18.08
C GLY A 550 -15.33 8.61 -16.82
N ARG A 551 -16.06 9.54 -16.19
CA ARG A 551 -16.77 9.33 -14.91
C ARG A 551 -18.29 9.25 -15.04
N LYS A 552 -18.84 9.39 -16.25
CA LYS A 552 -20.28 9.44 -16.49
C LYS A 552 -20.87 8.05 -16.59
N MET A 553 -21.40 7.54 -15.49
CA MET A 553 -22.01 6.23 -15.40
C MET A 553 -23.49 6.28 -15.79
N ALA A 554 -23.92 5.36 -16.65
CA ALA A 554 -25.34 5.05 -16.83
C ALA A 554 -25.73 3.84 -15.97
N VAL A 555 -26.73 4.05 -15.12
CA VAL A 555 -27.35 2.96 -14.34
C VAL A 555 -28.57 2.48 -15.12
N PHE A 556 -28.57 1.21 -15.51
CA PHE A 556 -29.63 0.57 -16.28
C PHE A 556 -30.24 -0.56 -15.47
N THR A 557 -31.53 -0.47 -15.16
CA THR A 557 -32.19 -1.35 -14.19
C THR A 557 -33.63 -1.68 -14.61
N SER A 558 -34.17 -2.73 -14.01
CA SER A 558 -35.61 -3.04 -14.01
C SER A 558 -36.29 -2.74 -12.66
N GLN A 559 -35.52 -2.20 -11.71
CA GLN A 559 -35.90 -2.00 -10.31
C GLN A 559 -35.62 -0.55 -9.90
N GLY A 560 -36.67 0.24 -9.69
CA GLY A 560 -36.53 1.65 -9.29
C GLY A 560 -35.69 1.87 -8.03
N GLY A 561 -35.87 1.03 -7.00
CA GLY A 561 -35.07 1.11 -5.77
C GLY A 561 -33.58 0.83 -6.00
N ALA A 562 -33.24 -0.10 -6.88
CA ALA A 562 -31.84 -0.35 -7.25
C ALA A 562 -31.26 0.80 -8.10
N GLY A 563 -32.10 1.48 -8.89
CA GLY A 563 -31.74 2.71 -9.59
C GLY A 563 -31.35 3.82 -8.62
N VAL A 564 -32.18 4.09 -7.60
CA VAL A 564 -31.88 5.07 -6.54
C VAL A 564 -30.58 4.70 -5.81
N SER A 565 -30.44 3.44 -5.39
CA SER A 565 -29.19 2.98 -4.76
C SER A 565 -27.97 3.12 -5.69
N GLY A 566 -28.18 2.95 -7.00
CA GLY A 566 -27.19 3.20 -8.06
C GLY A 566 -26.73 4.65 -8.10
N ALA A 567 -27.67 5.59 -8.06
CA ALA A 567 -27.40 7.01 -8.01
C ALA A 567 -26.58 7.39 -6.78
N ASP A 568 -27.03 6.97 -5.60
CA ASP A 568 -26.36 7.24 -4.32
C ASP A 568 -24.93 6.67 -4.30
N ALA A 569 -24.76 5.43 -4.80
CA ALA A 569 -23.45 4.81 -4.89
C ALA A 569 -22.53 5.54 -5.88
N CYS A 570 -23.05 6.00 -7.02
CA CYS A 570 -22.26 6.80 -7.98
C CYS A 570 -21.71 8.05 -7.29
N GLU A 571 -22.59 8.85 -6.68
CA GLU A 571 -22.19 10.08 -6.00
C GLU A 571 -21.23 9.80 -4.83
N GLY A 572 -21.54 8.81 -3.99
CA GLY A 572 -20.72 8.44 -2.82
C GLY A 572 -19.32 7.95 -3.17
N PHE A 573 -19.12 7.37 -4.36
CA PHE A 573 -17.81 6.97 -4.87
C PHE A 573 -17.23 7.92 -5.92
N GLY A 574 -17.85 9.09 -6.17
CA GLY A 574 -17.32 10.13 -7.06
C GLY A 574 -17.47 9.86 -8.56
N PHE A 575 -18.42 9.02 -8.96
CA PHE A 575 -18.92 8.95 -10.34
C PHE A 575 -20.08 9.94 -10.55
N GLU A 576 -20.23 10.41 -11.78
CA GLU A 576 -21.33 11.26 -12.20
C GLU A 576 -22.40 10.42 -12.89
N LEU A 577 -23.69 10.68 -12.63
CA LEU A 577 -24.72 10.09 -13.48
C LEU A 577 -24.69 10.75 -14.86
N ALA A 578 -24.53 9.92 -15.90
CA ALA A 578 -24.57 10.37 -17.28
C ALA A 578 -25.90 11.07 -17.62
N ALA A 579 -25.81 12.28 -18.18
CA ALA A 579 -26.96 12.95 -18.77
C ALA A 579 -27.19 12.40 -20.19
N LEU A 580 -28.24 11.60 -20.37
CA LEU A 580 -28.57 11.01 -21.67
C LEU A 580 -28.98 12.08 -22.68
N SER A 581 -28.57 11.90 -23.94
CA SER A 581 -28.96 12.78 -25.05
C SER A 581 -30.45 12.73 -25.33
N ASP A 582 -30.98 13.79 -25.93
CA ASP A 582 -32.40 13.83 -26.30
C ASP A 582 -32.75 12.78 -27.36
N GLU A 583 -31.79 12.41 -28.22
CA GLU A 583 -31.95 11.32 -29.19
C GLU A 583 -32.13 9.96 -28.49
N THR A 584 -31.28 9.65 -27.51
CA THR A 584 -31.41 8.41 -26.72
C THR A 584 -32.72 8.40 -25.93
N LYS A 585 -33.08 9.51 -25.28
CA LYS A 585 -34.37 9.63 -24.58
C LYS A 585 -35.56 9.43 -25.52
N LYS A 586 -35.48 9.89 -26.78
CA LYS A 586 -36.52 9.67 -27.80
C LYS A 586 -36.60 8.20 -28.19
N LYS A 587 -35.45 7.55 -28.46
CA LYS A 587 -35.40 6.10 -28.74
C LYS A 587 -36.00 5.27 -27.61
N LEU A 588 -35.63 5.58 -26.36
CA LEU A 588 -36.17 4.88 -25.17
C LEU A 588 -37.69 5.04 -25.05
N ARG A 589 -38.24 6.23 -25.34
CA ARG A 589 -39.69 6.48 -25.37
C ARG A 589 -40.45 5.63 -26.38
N GLU A 590 -39.84 5.35 -27.52
CA GLU A 590 -40.44 4.55 -28.59
C GLU A 590 -40.39 3.03 -28.27
N ILE A 591 -39.39 2.61 -27.48
CA ILE A 591 -39.15 1.19 -27.13
C ILE A 591 -39.91 0.78 -25.86
N MET A 592 -39.92 1.65 -24.84
CA MET A 592 -40.38 1.33 -23.49
C MET A 592 -41.82 1.78 -23.24
N PRO A 593 -42.62 1.03 -22.47
CA PRO A 593 -43.94 1.48 -22.06
C PRO A 593 -43.82 2.71 -21.15
N GLY A 594 -44.73 3.69 -21.28
CA GLY A 594 -44.62 4.95 -20.52
C GLY A 594 -44.96 4.85 -19.03
N ALA A 595 -45.79 3.89 -18.62
CA ALA A 595 -46.18 3.72 -17.22
C ALA A 595 -45.15 2.88 -16.45
N GLY A 596 -44.69 3.39 -15.30
CA GLY A 596 -43.79 2.66 -14.39
C GLY A 596 -42.35 2.53 -14.91
N THR A 597 -41.93 3.39 -15.85
CA THR A 597 -40.57 3.43 -16.39
C THR A 597 -39.94 4.81 -16.25
N SER A 598 -38.61 4.87 -16.29
CA SER A 598 -37.82 6.10 -16.36
C SER A 598 -36.92 6.06 -17.58
N TRP A 599 -37.01 7.08 -18.44
CA TRP A 599 -36.12 7.28 -19.59
C TRP A 599 -34.95 8.22 -19.26
N GLN A 600 -34.88 8.68 -18.01
CA GLN A 600 -33.75 9.44 -17.48
C GLN A 600 -32.75 8.47 -16.84
N ASN A 601 -31.55 8.92 -16.49
CA ASN A 601 -30.60 8.10 -15.75
C ASN A 601 -30.83 8.31 -14.24
N PRO A 602 -31.07 7.26 -13.42
CA PRO A 602 -31.12 5.83 -13.75
C PRO A 602 -32.28 5.42 -14.68
N VAL A 603 -31.94 4.65 -15.73
CA VAL A 603 -32.92 4.14 -16.70
C VAL A 603 -33.61 2.93 -16.08
N ASP A 604 -34.91 3.06 -15.86
CA ASP A 604 -35.75 2.02 -15.26
C ASP A 604 -36.75 1.49 -16.28
N MET A 605 -36.61 0.21 -16.64
CA MET A 605 -37.50 -0.46 -17.58
C MET A 605 -38.80 -0.94 -16.96
N GLY A 606 -38.95 -0.94 -15.64
CA GLY A 606 -40.05 -1.58 -14.94
C GLY A 606 -40.30 -3.00 -15.47
N PHE A 607 -41.57 -3.33 -15.72
CA PHE A 607 -41.96 -4.62 -16.31
C PHE A 607 -41.60 -4.77 -17.79
N GLY A 608 -41.22 -3.70 -18.50
CA GLY A 608 -40.70 -3.81 -19.87
C GLY A 608 -39.43 -4.67 -19.96
N SER A 609 -38.72 -4.82 -18.84
CA SER A 609 -37.52 -5.66 -18.71
C SER A 609 -37.75 -7.14 -19.00
N ILE A 610 -38.98 -7.66 -18.83
CA ILE A 610 -39.29 -9.09 -19.07
C ILE A 610 -39.42 -9.44 -20.55
N VAL A 611 -39.44 -8.42 -21.43
CA VAL A 611 -39.54 -8.60 -22.87
C VAL A 611 -38.14 -8.50 -23.49
N PRO A 612 -37.56 -9.60 -24.02
CA PRO A 612 -36.17 -9.61 -24.49
C PRO A 612 -35.86 -8.51 -25.51
N LYS A 613 -36.81 -8.23 -26.42
CA LYS A 613 -36.65 -7.18 -27.43
C LYS A 613 -36.51 -5.80 -26.80
N ILE A 614 -37.33 -5.48 -25.80
CA ILE A 614 -37.30 -4.19 -25.09
C ILE A 614 -35.99 -4.08 -24.32
N PHE A 615 -35.61 -5.10 -23.56
CA PHE A 615 -34.34 -5.14 -22.82
C PHE A 615 -33.14 -4.86 -23.73
N ARG A 616 -33.03 -5.63 -24.82
CA ARG A 616 -31.89 -5.54 -25.76
C ARG A 616 -31.81 -4.19 -26.44
N GLN A 617 -32.93 -3.67 -26.95
CA GLN A 617 -32.95 -2.39 -27.65
C GLN A 617 -32.67 -1.21 -26.72
N SER A 618 -33.23 -1.23 -25.50
CA SER A 618 -33.00 -0.17 -24.52
C SER A 618 -31.56 -0.14 -24.02
N LEU A 619 -30.98 -1.30 -23.68
CA LEU A 619 -29.58 -1.36 -23.22
C LEU A 619 -28.62 -0.88 -24.31
N LEU A 620 -28.82 -1.29 -25.57
CA LEU A 620 -28.00 -0.83 -26.69
C LEU A 620 -28.13 0.67 -26.92
N ALA A 621 -29.34 1.25 -26.81
CA ALA A 621 -29.54 2.69 -26.96
C ALA A 621 -28.74 3.48 -25.89
N VAL A 622 -28.77 3.04 -24.63
CA VAL A 622 -28.00 3.66 -23.55
C VAL A 622 -26.49 3.45 -23.74
N ALA A 623 -26.07 2.24 -24.13
CA ALA A 623 -24.66 1.93 -24.38
C ALA A 623 -24.06 2.77 -25.52
N GLN A 624 -24.86 3.12 -26.53
CA GLN A 624 -24.43 3.93 -27.68
C GLN A 624 -24.47 5.44 -27.42
N ASP A 625 -25.08 5.90 -26.32
CA ASP A 625 -25.23 7.33 -26.04
C ASP A 625 -23.87 8.02 -25.83
N PRO A 626 -23.53 9.10 -26.54
CA PRO A 626 -22.20 9.73 -26.46
C PRO A 626 -21.90 10.35 -25.08
N GLY A 627 -22.90 10.58 -24.23
CA GLY A 627 -22.76 11.11 -22.88
C GLY A 627 -22.46 10.06 -21.80
N VAL A 628 -22.42 8.77 -22.16
CA VAL A 628 -22.16 7.65 -21.25
C VAL A 628 -20.72 7.17 -21.42
N ASP A 629 -19.97 7.07 -20.33
CA ASP A 629 -18.60 6.55 -20.31
C ASP A 629 -18.56 5.07 -19.88
N LEU A 630 -19.42 4.67 -18.94
CA LEU A 630 -19.48 3.32 -18.40
C LEU A 630 -20.91 2.92 -18.00
N LEU A 631 -21.18 1.62 -17.99
CA LEU A 631 -22.51 1.04 -17.75
C LEU A 631 -22.51 0.21 -16.47
N LEU A 632 -23.51 0.44 -15.62
CA LEU A 632 -23.86 -0.44 -14.52
C LEU A 632 -25.25 -1.03 -14.80
N VAL A 633 -25.29 -2.32 -15.14
CA VAL A 633 -26.53 -3.03 -15.42
C VAL A 633 -26.96 -3.79 -14.18
N VAL A 634 -28.13 -3.43 -13.63
CA VAL A 634 -28.68 -4.04 -12.42
C VAL A 634 -29.87 -4.93 -12.80
N GLY A 635 -29.70 -6.23 -12.59
CA GLY A 635 -30.69 -7.25 -12.93
C GLY A 635 -30.98 -8.21 -11.78
N GLY A 636 -31.73 -9.27 -12.08
CA GLY A 636 -31.92 -10.40 -11.16
C GLY A 636 -32.86 -10.11 -9.98
N ALA A 637 -33.88 -9.27 -10.17
CA ALA A 637 -34.99 -9.21 -9.23
C ALA A 637 -35.63 -10.61 -9.11
N PRO A 638 -35.89 -11.13 -7.90
CA PRO A 638 -36.50 -12.45 -7.72
C PRO A 638 -37.94 -12.42 -8.24
N THR A 639 -38.10 -12.71 -9.53
CA THR A 639 -39.38 -12.67 -10.24
C THR A 639 -39.81 -14.10 -10.50
N HIS A 640 -41.04 -14.46 -10.16
CA HIS A 640 -41.53 -15.81 -10.36
C HIS A 640 -42.60 -15.84 -11.46
N LEU A 641 -42.48 -16.79 -12.38
CA LEU A 641 -43.53 -17.13 -13.34
C LEU A 641 -44.14 -18.48 -12.92
N GLY A 642 -45.25 -18.40 -12.20
CA GLY A 642 -45.77 -19.55 -11.44
C GLY A 642 -44.83 -19.92 -10.29
N ARG A 643 -44.36 -21.18 -10.26
CA ARG A 643 -43.37 -21.66 -9.27
C ARG A 643 -41.92 -21.57 -9.73
N ARG A 644 -41.69 -21.20 -11.00
CA ARG A 644 -40.34 -21.12 -11.58
C ARG A 644 -39.77 -19.73 -11.35
N LEU A 645 -38.52 -19.67 -10.87
CA LEU A 645 -37.75 -18.44 -10.86
C LEU A 645 -37.45 -18.03 -12.31
N PHE A 646 -37.72 -16.78 -12.62
CA PHE A 646 -37.63 -16.17 -13.95
C PHE A 646 -36.85 -14.84 -13.81
N MET A 647 -36.26 -14.35 -14.91
CA MET A 647 -35.49 -13.09 -14.97
C MET A 647 -34.09 -13.09 -14.35
N VAL A 648 -33.63 -14.21 -13.79
CA VAL A 648 -32.25 -14.32 -13.29
C VAL A 648 -31.36 -14.89 -14.39
N GLU A 649 -31.71 -16.06 -14.91
CA GLU A 649 -30.94 -16.75 -15.96
C GLU A 649 -31.13 -16.09 -17.31
N GLU A 650 -32.39 -15.79 -17.67
CA GLU A 650 -32.71 -15.17 -18.96
C GLU A 650 -32.02 -13.80 -19.11
N PHE A 651 -31.89 -13.05 -18.01
CA PHE A 651 -31.19 -11.77 -18.01
C PHE A 651 -29.68 -11.94 -18.21
N ALA A 652 -29.08 -12.95 -17.56
CA ALA A 652 -27.66 -13.26 -17.74
C ALA A 652 -27.37 -13.63 -19.21
N ASP A 653 -28.24 -14.44 -19.82
CA ASP A 653 -28.13 -14.84 -21.23
C ASP A 653 -28.22 -13.62 -22.15
N TRP A 654 -29.25 -12.78 -22.00
CA TRP A 654 -29.43 -11.61 -22.86
C TRP A 654 -28.29 -10.60 -22.69
N LEU A 655 -27.79 -10.42 -21.48
CA LEU A 655 -26.68 -9.51 -21.23
C LEU A 655 -25.38 -10.03 -21.86
N ALA A 656 -25.09 -11.32 -21.71
CA ALA A 656 -23.92 -11.95 -22.31
C ALA A 656 -23.94 -11.91 -23.84
N GLU A 657 -25.11 -12.15 -24.47
CA GLU A 657 -25.28 -12.04 -25.92
C GLU A 657 -25.02 -10.62 -26.45
N LEU A 658 -25.38 -9.59 -25.68
CA LEU A 658 -25.19 -8.19 -26.07
C LEU A 658 -23.78 -7.66 -25.82
N ALA A 659 -23.04 -8.26 -24.89
CA ALA A 659 -21.72 -7.77 -24.45
C ALA A 659 -20.77 -7.44 -25.62
N PRO A 660 -20.63 -8.28 -26.68
CA PRO A 660 -19.72 -7.98 -27.80
C PRO A 660 -20.08 -6.70 -28.60
N ALA A 661 -21.36 -6.31 -28.57
CA ALA A 661 -21.88 -5.12 -29.25
C ALA A 661 -21.67 -3.83 -28.42
N ILE A 662 -21.44 -3.95 -27.11
CA ILE A 662 -21.20 -2.84 -26.20
C ILE A 662 -19.71 -2.51 -26.24
N LYS A 663 -19.38 -1.26 -26.60
CA LYS A 663 -17.98 -0.78 -26.73
C LYS A 663 -17.49 0.03 -25.53
N LYS A 664 -18.23 -0.04 -24.43
CA LYS A 664 -17.97 0.71 -23.20
C LYS A 664 -17.81 -0.26 -22.03
N PRO A 665 -16.99 0.08 -21.02
CA PRO A 665 -16.89 -0.70 -19.80
C PRO A 665 -18.28 -0.98 -19.20
N LEU A 666 -18.52 -2.26 -18.91
CA LEU A 666 -19.80 -2.76 -18.42
C LEU A 666 -19.57 -3.60 -17.17
N ALA A 667 -20.35 -3.35 -16.12
CA ALA A 667 -20.44 -4.22 -14.95
C ALA A 667 -21.89 -4.62 -14.69
N ALA A 668 -22.09 -5.81 -14.12
CA ALA A 668 -23.41 -6.34 -13.79
C ALA A 668 -23.59 -6.48 -12.27
N VAL A 669 -24.79 -6.16 -11.80
CA VAL A 669 -25.25 -6.50 -10.45
C VAL A 669 -26.36 -7.54 -10.58
N MET A 670 -26.13 -8.72 -10.00
CA MET A 670 -27.04 -9.87 -10.09
C MET A 670 -27.24 -10.49 -8.71
N ASN A 671 -28.37 -11.17 -8.50
CA ASN A 671 -28.58 -11.98 -7.31
C ASN A 671 -27.85 -13.34 -7.45
N ILE A 672 -26.54 -13.32 -7.23
CA ILE A 672 -25.63 -14.46 -7.48
C ILE A 672 -26.11 -15.77 -6.82
N PRO A 673 -26.59 -15.80 -5.55
CA PRO A 673 -27.10 -17.02 -4.93
C PRO A 673 -28.28 -17.68 -5.65
N LEU A 674 -29.02 -16.93 -6.46
CA LEU A 674 -30.15 -17.44 -7.24
C LEU A 674 -29.77 -17.89 -8.66
N MET A 675 -28.53 -17.66 -9.08
CA MET A 675 -28.04 -18.03 -10.42
C MET A 675 -27.50 -19.46 -10.44
N SER A 676 -27.70 -20.16 -11.54
CA SER A 676 -26.94 -21.37 -11.84
C SER A 676 -25.48 -21.02 -12.11
N ARG A 677 -24.61 -22.01 -11.90
CA ARG A 677 -23.18 -21.89 -12.23
C ARG A 677 -22.97 -21.61 -13.73
N GLU A 678 -23.84 -22.15 -14.59
CA GLU A 678 -23.72 -22.00 -16.04
C GLU A 678 -23.96 -20.56 -16.49
N SER A 679 -25.08 -19.95 -16.09
CA SER A 679 -25.40 -18.56 -16.42
C SER A 679 -24.43 -17.57 -15.76
N TYR A 680 -23.98 -17.87 -14.55
CA TYR A 680 -22.94 -17.06 -13.92
C TYR A 680 -21.60 -17.13 -14.68
N ASN A 681 -21.19 -18.31 -15.14
CA ASN A 681 -20.01 -18.48 -15.99
C ASN A 681 -20.18 -17.87 -17.39
N LEU A 682 -21.40 -17.77 -17.90
CA LEU A 682 -21.69 -17.14 -19.18
C LEU A 682 -21.31 -15.65 -19.17
N LEU A 683 -21.68 -14.93 -18.11
CA LEU A 683 -21.31 -13.51 -17.93
C LEU A 683 -19.79 -13.32 -17.86
N HIS A 684 -19.07 -14.19 -17.15
CA HIS A 684 -17.61 -14.14 -17.07
C HIS A 684 -16.95 -14.41 -18.43
N ARG A 685 -17.46 -15.37 -19.21
CA ARG A 685 -16.99 -15.63 -20.58
C ARG A 685 -17.24 -14.45 -21.51
N ALA A 686 -18.31 -13.69 -21.28
CA ALA A 686 -18.61 -12.44 -21.98
C ALA A 686 -17.75 -11.25 -21.51
N GLY A 687 -16.85 -11.45 -20.54
CA GLY A 687 -15.96 -10.41 -20.03
C GLY A 687 -16.62 -9.44 -19.06
N ILE A 688 -17.74 -9.81 -18.44
CA ILE A 688 -18.51 -8.92 -17.56
C ILE A 688 -18.20 -9.25 -16.09
N PRO A 689 -17.65 -8.31 -15.29
CA PRO A 689 -17.55 -8.49 -13.85
C PRO A 689 -18.94 -8.42 -13.21
N VAL A 690 -19.26 -9.42 -12.38
CA VAL A 690 -20.58 -9.59 -11.72
C VAL A 690 -20.47 -9.42 -10.21
N TYR A 691 -21.30 -8.55 -9.65
CA TYR A 691 -21.33 -8.23 -8.22
C TYR A 691 -22.69 -8.52 -7.59
N SER A 692 -22.72 -8.75 -6.28
CA SER A 692 -23.94 -9.03 -5.53
C SER A 692 -24.71 -7.78 -5.10
N SER A 693 -24.07 -6.60 -5.16
CA SER A 693 -24.72 -5.33 -4.86
C SER A 693 -24.13 -4.18 -5.65
N VAL A 694 -24.94 -3.12 -5.81
CA VAL A 694 -24.56 -1.86 -6.44
C VAL A 694 -23.33 -1.24 -5.79
N HIS A 695 -23.30 -1.14 -4.45
CA HIS A 695 -22.20 -0.51 -3.73
C HIS A 695 -20.87 -1.26 -3.92
N ARG A 696 -20.91 -2.60 -3.98
CA ARG A 696 -19.72 -3.42 -4.27
C ARG A 696 -19.21 -3.18 -5.68
N ALA A 697 -20.12 -3.17 -6.67
CA ALA A 697 -19.78 -2.90 -8.06
C ALA A 697 -19.13 -1.52 -8.23
N VAL A 698 -19.79 -0.47 -7.75
CA VAL A 698 -19.29 0.91 -7.91
C VAL A 698 -17.98 1.12 -7.15
N ARG A 699 -17.81 0.54 -5.95
CA ARG A 699 -16.53 0.58 -5.22
C ARG A 699 -15.40 -0.08 -6.01
N ALA A 700 -15.62 -1.27 -6.56
CA ALA A 700 -14.62 -1.97 -7.36
C ALA A 700 -14.24 -1.21 -8.63
N LEU A 701 -15.25 -0.65 -9.33
CA LEU A 701 -15.03 0.22 -10.49
C LEU A 701 -14.24 1.48 -10.11
N LYS A 702 -14.51 2.09 -8.95
CA LYS A 702 -13.75 3.24 -8.44
C LYS A 702 -12.28 2.89 -8.23
N ARG A 703 -11.97 1.71 -7.67
CA ARG A 703 -10.58 1.25 -7.50
C ARG A 703 -9.85 1.14 -8.84
N PHE A 704 -10.51 0.57 -9.85
CA PHE A 704 -9.94 0.49 -11.20
C PHE A 704 -9.76 1.87 -11.84
N TYR A 705 -10.78 2.74 -11.73
CA TYR A 705 -10.75 4.10 -12.26
C TYR A 705 -9.61 4.92 -11.66
N ASP A 706 -9.45 4.90 -10.33
CA ASP A 706 -8.37 5.63 -9.65
C ASP A 706 -6.98 5.19 -10.10
N PHE A 707 -6.82 3.88 -10.31
CA PHE A 707 -5.60 3.33 -10.85
C PHE A 707 -5.35 3.82 -12.29
N ALA A 708 -6.36 3.77 -13.16
CA ALA A 708 -6.26 4.21 -14.55
C ALA A 708 -5.94 5.73 -14.64
N GLU A 709 -6.63 6.56 -13.86
CA GLU A 709 -6.39 8.01 -13.79
C GLU A 709 -4.98 8.32 -13.31
N ARG A 710 -4.51 7.62 -12.26
CA ARG A 710 -3.14 7.77 -11.77
C ARG A 710 -2.11 7.45 -12.85
N ARG A 711 -2.30 6.36 -13.59
CA ARG A 711 -1.40 5.98 -14.69
C ARG A 711 -1.38 7.02 -15.81
N ALA A 712 -2.56 7.50 -16.21
CA ALA A 712 -2.67 8.57 -17.20
C ALA A 712 -1.90 9.82 -16.76
N ARG A 713 -2.05 10.24 -15.49
CA ARG A 713 -1.28 11.35 -14.90
C ARG A 713 0.24 11.09 -14.83
N LEU A 714 0.70 9.85 -14.95
CA LEU A 714 2.12 9.48 -15.00
C LEU A 714 2.61 9.26 -16.44
N GLY A 715 1.79 9.56 -17.45
CA GLY A 715 2.12 9.30 -18.86
C GLY A 715 2.14 7.82 -19.23
N ARG A 716 1.54 6.96 -18.40
CA ARG A 716 1.45 5.50 -18.62
C ARG A 716 0.07 5.15 -19.17
N PRO A 717 -0.05 4.13 -20.06
CA PRO A 717 -1.34 3.73 -20.60
C PRO A 717 -2.28 3.26 -19.48
N PRO A 718 -3.60 3.59 -19.54
CA PRO A 718 -4.55 3.37 -18.45
C PRO A 718 -4.92 1.89 -18.24
N GLY A 719 -4.85 1.07 -19.29
CA GLY A 719 -5.12 -0.37 -19.23
C GLY A 719 -3.87 -1.22 -18.92
N ILE A 720 -4.10 -2.44 -18.45
CA ILE A 720 -3.07 -3.48 -18.42
C ILE A 720 -2.96 -3.97 -19.87
N LYS A 721 -2.28 -3.23 -20.76
CA LYS A 721 -2.10 -3.68 -22.15
C LYS A 721 -1.46 -5.06 -22.11
N SER A 722 -2.27 -6.07 -22.35
CA SER A 722 -1.80 -7.41 -22.64
C SER A 722 -1.19 -7.33 -24.04
N GLY A 723 0.14 -7.43 -24.12
CA GLY A 723 0.75 -7.93 -25.33
C GLY A 723 0.42 -9.42 -25.38
N PHE A 724 -0.71 -9.74 -26.01
CA PHE A 724 -1.05 -11.06 -26.52
C PHE A 724 -1.79 -10.86 -27.84
#